data_AF-A0A5N5QDC1-F1
#
_entry.id   AF-A0A5N5QDC1-F1
#
_cell.length_a   1.000
_cell.length_b   1.000
_cell.length_c   1.000
_cell.angle_alpha   90.00
_cell.angle_beta   90.00
_cell.angle_gamma   90.00
#
_symmetry.space_group_name_H-M   'P 1'
#
loop_
_entity.id
_entity.type
_entity.pdbx_description
1 polymer ?
#
loop_
_entity_poly.entity_id
_entity_poly.type
_entity_poly.pdbx_seq_one_letter_code
_entity_poly.pdbx_strand_id
1 'polypeptide(L)'
;MTREVSLIAIFGATGTGKTTFVNDASGGKLRVGHQSHACTKDVERSPVFQLDGRNVVLFDTPGFDDTNLPDTEILKRIAAFLTTSYQNGFKLTGIIYLHRITDIRVSGMSRRTFGVFRKLCGKTSLSNVLIVTNMWDDPPSAAQLDRETELREHPDFFQPALDQGATMVRRTHMNSKSAHDIIRILLNKEPTIMQVQHELVNEKKQLSDTGAGREVQRELIEATERHNAEMKTLKSDMEEALRERDEQTQKDLADWQKQAEAVEKQRQADLESLKKGFNEEQVRWRKQVEDARAEREAAMARQQAIRDELEEARRRQQEASDHHRQELQEKVAELEKRIAAKPDSTGNRYFLAWTSDLMTALMVPKLIALFGATGTGKTTFVNDASNASFEVGDQLDSCTQDVIQSPLFNVDGHPIILFDTPGFDDTELSDTEILKRITAFLTTSYEQGYKLTGVIYLHRIIDVRMSGVSRRTFKILRELCGKDSLSNVIIVTNMWSDPPTVKQIKNESQLRESPKLFQPAIKAGARMVRRSHMNTQSAHDVIRYLLDKPPVTMQIQRQIVDNQEGFYTTNAAKVLSEELVEAEQRHLKEIQRLKGELHKAKEENDAQAQDELQTCLRETLVESTRLAKEIRALKEGFEAERLQWETRVKAAEAARLEAEKRQNELAEEIAELRQQAANASGEERRRLENAISELLKKLEAFSSGQWSCIVM
;
A
#
# COMPACT_ATOMS: atom_id res chain seq x y z
N MET A 1 -6.75 37.62 -31.05
CA MET A 1 -6.08 36.33 -30.79
C MET A 1 -6.98 35.50 -29.89
N THR A 2 -7.39 34.32 -30.34
CA THR A 2 -8.09 33.33 -29.51
C THR A 2 -7.10 32.81 -28.47
N ARG A 3 -7.37 33.03 -27.17
CA ARG A 3 -6.53 32.47 -26.10
C ARG A 3 -6.72 30.95 -26.11
N GLU A 4 -5.69 30.21 -26.53
CA GLU A 4 -5.70 28.75 -26.46
C GLU A 4 -5.95 28.28 -25.02
N VAL A 5 -6.68 27.18 -24.91
CA VAL A 5 -6.98 26.54 -23.63
C VAL A 5 -5.92 25.47 -23.40
N SER A 6 -5.10 25.64 -22.37
CA SER A 6 -4.12 24.63 -21.99
C SER A 6 -4.84 23.41 -21.41
N LEU A 7 -4.68 22.26 -22.08
CA LEU A 7 -5.32 21.00 -21.71
C LEU A 7 -4.31 20.10 -21.01
N ILE A 8 -4.62 19.66 -19.79
CA ILE A 8 -3.72 18.81 -19.00
C ILE A 8 -4.47 17.60 -18.46
N ALA A 9 -3.95 16.40 -18.72
CA ALA A 9 -4.50 15.15 -18.20
C ALA A 9 -3.71 14.67 -16.97
N ILE A 10 -4.41 14.18 -15.94
CA ILE A 10 -3.80 13.74 -14.68
C ILE A 10 -4.00 12.23 -14.50
N PHE A 11 -2.89 11.51 -14.45
CA PHE A 11 -2.74 10.07 -14.32
C PHE A 11 -2.11 9.68 -12.98
N GLY A 12 -2.01 8.37 -12.73
CA GLY A 12 -1.51 7.77 -11.49
C GLY A 12 -2.48 6.76 -10.90
N ALA A 13 -2.03 5.96 -9.94
CA ALA A 13 -2.82 4.91 -9.32
C ALA A 13 -4.07 5.43 -8.56
N THR A 14 -4.94 4.52 -8.14
CA THR A 14 -6.06 4.85 -7.25
C THR A 14 -5.55 5.41 -5.91
N GLY A 15 -6.14 6.53 -5.47
CA GLY A 15 -5.82 7.15 -4.17
C GLY A 15 -4.64 8.11 -4.13
N THR A 16 -3.88 8.31 -5.22
CA THR A 16 -2.70 9.22 -5.23
C THR A 16 -3.02 10.71 -5.12
N GLY A 17 -4.31 11.09 -5.17
CA GLY A 17 -4.79 12.46 -4.94
C GLY A 17 -5.22 13.24 -6.19
N LYS A 18 -5.37 12.58 -7.35
CA LYS A 18 -5.72 13.18 -8.65
C LYS A 18 -6.92 14.14 -8.60
N THR A 19 -8.09 13.67 -8.19
CA THR A 19 -9.31 14.49 -8.02
C THR A 19 -9.13 15.66 -7.07
N THR A 20 -8.32 15.49 -6.02
CA THR A 20 -8.00 16.55 -5.06
C THR A 20 -7.13 17.63 -5.71
N PHE A 21 -6.08 17.25 -6.45
CA PHE A 21 -5.26 18.18 -7.23
C PHE A 21 -6.10 18.98 -8.23
N VAL A 22 -7.07 18.34 -8.90
CA VAL A 22 -7.99 19.03 -9.81
C VAL A 22 -8.85 20.05 -9.08
N ASN A 23 -9.44 19.70 -7.94
CA ASN A 23 -10.26 20.62 -7.16
C ASN A 23 -9.42 21.78 -6.58
N ASP A 24 -8.22 21.49 -6.06
CA ASP A 24 -7.28 22.49 -5.55
C ASP A 24 -6.89 23.51 -6.64
N ALA A 25 -6.57 23.06 -7.85
CA ALA A 25 -6.18 23.92 -8.96
C ALA A 25 -7.35 24.74 -9.54
N SER A 26 -8.53 24.13 -9.69
CA SER A 26 -9.67 24.72 -10.41
C SER A 26 -10.71 25.41 -9.53
N GLY A 27 -10.66 25.25 -8.21
CA GLY A 27 -11.76 25.59 -7.30
C GLY A 27 -12.99 24.69 -7.45
N GLY A 28 -12.83 23.56 -8.15
CA GLY A 28 -13.89 22.62 -8.47
C GLY A 28 -14.43 21.83 -7.27
N LYS A 29 -15.54 21.12 -7.51
CA LYS A 29 -16.18 20.20 -6.56
C LYS A 29 -16.42 18.82 -7.18
N LEU A 30 -15.45 18.32 -7.96
CA LEU A 30 -15.47 16.93 -8.46
C LEU A 30 -15.52 15.96 -7.28
N ARG A 31 -16.17 14.80 -7.45
CA ARG A 31 -16.52 13.90 -6.34
C ARG A 31 -15.29 13.16 -5.81
N VAL A 32 -14.58 13.77 -4.86
CA VAL A 32 -13.50 13.12 -4.12
C VAL A 32 -14.05 11.90 -3.36
N GLY A 33 -13.53 10.72 -3.69
CA GLY A 33 -13.91 9.45 -3.09
C GLY A 33 -13.45 9.30 -1.63
N HIS A 34 -14.14 9.96 -0.70
CA HIS A 34 -13.84 9.84 0.74
C HIS A 34 -14.20 8.48 1.34
N GLN A 35 -14.97 7.64 0.64
CA GLN A 35 -15.37 6.29 1.03
C GLN A 35 -15.18 5.30 -0.12
N SER A 36 -14.77 4.07 0.21
CA SER A 36 -15.49 2.84 -0.20
C SER A 36 -15.29 2.33 -1.64
N HIS A 37 -15.30 3.23 -2.63
CA HIS A 37 -15.41 2.91 -4.06
C HIS A 37 -14.58 3.90 -4.88
N ALA A 38 -14.13 3.51 -6.07
CA ALA A 38 -13.69 4.50 -7.05
C ALA A 38 -14.91 5.35 -7.46
N CYS A 39 -14.81 6.68 -7.32
CA CYS A 39 -15.89 7.60 -7.71
C CYS A 39 -15.77 8.02 -9.17
N THR A 40 -14.57 8.41 -9.61
CA THR A 40 -14.23 8.71 -11.01
C THR A 40 -14.16 7.39 -11.81
N LYS A 41 -15.32 6.91 -12.29
CA LYS A 41 -15.42 5.71 -13.15
C LYS A 41 -15.13 6.01 -14.63
N ASP A 42 -15.40 7.23 -15.05
CA ASP A 42 -15.12 7.76 -16.38
C ASP A 42 -14.12 8.94 -16.24
N VAL A 43 -13.66 9.55 -17.33
CA VAL A 43 -12.75 10.72 -17.25
C VAL A 43 -13.55 11.98 -16.92
N GLU A 44 -13.29 12.61 -15.75
CA GLU A 44 -14.00 13.83 -15.32
C GLU A 44 -13.22 15.10 -15.71
N ARG A 45 -13.94 16.13 -16.17
CA ARG A 45 -13.36 17.40 -16.64
C ARG A 45 -13.53 18.51 -15.60
N SER A 46 -12.48 19.26 -15.32
CA SER A 46 -12.54 20.43 -14.43
C SER A 46 -13.36 21.59 -15.01
N PRO A 47 -13.87 22.51 -14.16
CA PRO A 47 -14.19 23.87 -14.58
C PRO A 47 -13.01 24.51 -15.31
N VAL A 48 -13.30 25.44 -16.23
CA VAL A 48 -12.26 26.27 -16.85
C VAL A 48 -11.84 27.34 -15.83
N PHE A 49 -10.55 27.42 -15.52
CA PHE A 49 -9.98 28.47 -14.67
C PHE A 49 -8.92 29.25 -15.45
N GLN A 50 -8.56 30.45 -14.98
CA GLN A 50 -7.42 31.18 -15.52
C GLN A 50 -6.21 31.05 -14.60
N LEU A 51 -5.05 30.84 -15.23
CA LEU A 51 -3.74 30.88 -14.59
C LEU A 51 -2.80 31.66 -15.51
N ASP A 52 -2.18 32.70 -14.96
CA ASP A 52 -1.24 33.60 -15.65
C ASP A 52 -1.77 34.11 -17.01
N GLY A 53 -3.07 34.41 -17.06
CA GLY A 53 -3.79 34.91 -18.25
C GLY A 53 -4.21 33.85 -19.27
N ARG A 54 -3.70 32.62 -19.18
CA ARG A 54 -4.14 31.47 -20.00
C ARG A 54 -5.39 30.81 -19.39
N ASN A 55 -6.25 30.24 -20.22
CA ASN A 55 -7.35 29.39 -19.77
C ASN A 55 -6.82 27.95 -19.60
N VAL A 56 -7.15 27.28 -18.50
CA VAL A 56 -6.70 25.92 -18.21
C VAL A 56 -7.89 24.99 -17.98
N VAL A 57 -7.79 23.75 -18.47
CA VAL A 57 -8.69 22.64 -18.15
C VAL A 57 -7.88 21.42 -17.75
N LEU A 58 -8.27 20.80 -16.63
CA LEU A 58 -7.72 19.55 -16.16
C LEU A 58 -8.69 18.40 -16.42
N PHE A 59 -8.15 17.21 -16.71
CA PHE A 59 -8.91 15.97 -16.81
C PHE A 59 -8.44 14.98 -15.73
N ASP A 60 -9.35 14.59 -14.83
CA ASP A 60 -9.14 13.55 -13.82
C ASP A 60 -9.41 12.19 -14.47
N THR A 61 -8.40 11.33 -14.61
CA THR A 61 -8.61 9.98 -15.15
C THR A 61 -8.96 8.99 -14.04
N PRO A 62 -9.66 7.89 -14.35
CA PRO A 62 -9.70 6.72 -13.47
C PRO A 62 -8.28 6.28 -13.06
N GLY A 63 -8.14 5.71 -11.86
CA GLY A 63 -6.89 5.12 -11.43
C GLY A 63 -6.76 3.69 -11.94
N PHE A 64 -5.62 3.38 -12.54
CA PHE A 64 -5.10 2.01 -12.60
C PHE A 64 -4.97 1.47 -11.16
N ASP A 65 -5.05 0.15 -11.01
CA ASP A 65 -5.26 -0.52 -9.72
C ASP A 65 -6.59 -0.06 -9.06
N ASP A 66 -7.74 -0.43 -9.66
CA ASP A 66 -9.06 -0.35 -9.02
C ASP A 66 -9.66 -1.74 -8.77
N THR A 67 -9.90 -2.02 -7.49
CA THR A 67 -10.71 -3.12 -6.94
C THR A 67 -12.09 -3.39 -7.58
N ASN A 68 -12.58 -2.55 -8.50
CA ASN A 68 -13.90 -2.67 -9.14
C ASN A 68 -13.86 -2.70 -10.69
N LEU A 69 -12.71 -2.45 -11.32
CA LEU A 69 -12.55 -2.35 -12.78
C LEU A 69 -11.16 -2.87 -13.18
N PRO A 70 -11.03 -3.84 -14.10
CA PRO A 70 -9.72 -4.32 -14.54
C PRO A 70 -8.98 -3.23 -15.32
N ASP A 71 -7.64 -3.25 -15.28
CA ASP A 71 -6.79 -2.26 -15.97
C ASP A 71 -7.04 -2.20 -17.49
N THR A 72 -7.56 -3.28 -18.09
CA THR A 72 -8.02 -3.32 -19.50
C THR A 72 -9.20 -2.37 -19.77
N GLU A 73 -10.17 -2.28 -18.86
CA GLU A 73 -11.32 -1.36 -18.96
C GLU A 73 -10.91 0.09 -18.66
N ILE A 74 -10.00 0.29 -17.71
CA ILE A 74 -9.41 1.60 -17.41
C ILE A 74 -8.62 2.11 -18.63
N LEU A 75 -7.83 1.23 -19.26
CA LEU A 75 -7.12 1.52 -20.51
C LEU A 75 -8.06 1.86 -21.66
N LYS A 76 -9.17 1.12 -21.85
CA LYS A 76 -10.19 1.43 -22.88
C LYS A 76 -10.74 2.84 -22.73
N ARG A 77 -11.23 3.20 -21.54
CA ARG A 77 -11.84 4.51 -21.24
C ARG A 77 -10.87 5.67 -21.49
N ILE A 78 -9.62 5.51 -21.03
CA ILE A 78 -8.52 6.47 -21.25
C ILE A 78 -8.21 6.60 -22.75
N ALA A 79 -8.07 5.49 -23.46
CA ALA A 79 -7.78 5.48 -24.88
C ALA A 79 -8.92 6.08 -25.72
N ALA A 80 -10.18 5.80 -25.39
CA ALA A 80 -11.36 6.37 -26.05
C ALA A 80 -11.45 7.89 -25.85
N PHE A 81 -11.22 8.38 -24.62
CA PHE A 81 -11.14 9.81 -24.31
C PHE A 81 -10.00 10.50 -25.09
N LEU A 82 -8.78 9.96 -25.04
CA LEU A 82 -7.61 10.52 -25.72
C LEU A 82 -7.77 10.52 -27.25
N THR A 83 -8.33 9.44 -27.81
CA THR A 83 -8.62 9.29 -29.25
C THR A 83 -9.65 10.31 -29.71
N THR A 84 -10.79 10.39 -29.02
CA THR A 84 -11.88 11.31 -29.39
C THR A 84 -11.44 12.76 -29.26
N SER A 85 -10.63 13.09 -28.25
CA SER A 85 -10.04 14.43 -28.09
C SER A 85 -9.13 14.79 -29.26
N TYR A 86 -8.20 13.92 -29.64
CA TYR A 86 -7.26 14.16 -30.75
C TYR A 86 -7.97 14.28 -32.11
N GLN A 87 -8.97 13.45 -32.37
CA GLN A 87 -9.81 13.54 -33.59
C GLN A 87 -10.57 14.86 -33.71
N ASN A 88 -10.95 15.48 -32.57
CA ASN A 88 -11.55 16.81 -32.53
C ASN A 88 -10.52 17.96 -32.48
N GLY A 89 -9.24 17.67 -32.74
CA GLY A 89 -8.15 18.66 -32.79
C GLY A 89 -7.57 19.03 -31.43
N PHE A 90 -8.05 18.46 -30.32
CA PHE A 90 -7.55 18.75 -28.97
C PHE A 90 -6.25 17.98 -28.68
N LYS A 91 -5.15 18.71 -28.53
CA LYS A 91 -3.85 18.19 -28.07
C LYS A 91 -3.64 18.51 -26.59
N LEU A 92 -2.86 17.69 -25.88
CA LEU A 92 -2.51 17.94 -24.48
C LEU A 92 -1.29 18.85 -24.41
N THR A 93 -1.43 20.00 -23.75
CA THR A 93 -0.32 20.90 -23.40
C THR A 93 0.62 20.23 -22.42
N GLY A 94 0.07 19.44 -21.49
CA GLY A 94 0.85 18.72 -20.49
C GLY A 94 0.16 17.48 -19.97
N ILE A 95 0.95 16.65 -19.30
CA ILE A 95 0.52 15.41 -18.67
C ILE A 95 1.11 15.41 -17.26
N ILE A 96 0.31 15.04 -16.26
CA ILE A 96 0.75 14.98 -14.86
C ILE A 96 0.54 13.54 -14.37
N TYR A 97 1.59 12.91 -13.84
CA TYR A 97 1.51 11.61 -13.17
C TYR A 97 1.66 11.82 -11.66
N LEU A 98 0.58 11.62 -10.90
CA LEU A 98 0.58 11.76 -9.44
C LEU A 98 0.97 10.45 -8.76
N HIS A 99 2.05 10.49 -7.97
CA HIS A 99 2.55 9.41 -7.13
C HIS A 99 2.59 9.86 -5.65
N ARG A 100 2.50 8.95 -4.69
CA ARG A 100 2.60 9.29 -3.25
C ARG A 100 4.02 9.02 -2.77
N ILE A 101 4.69 10.01 -2.18
CA ILE A 101 6.03 9.78 -1.59
C ILE A 101 5.97 8.87 -0.35
N THR A 102 4.79 8.75 0.25
CA THR A 102 4.46 7.86 1.38
C THR A 102 4.10 6.43 0.95
N ASP A 103 4.14 6.09 -0.34
CA ASP A 103 4.04 4.69 -0.78
C ASP A 103 5.36 3.96 -0.54
N ILE A 104 5.48 3.39 0.68
CA ILE A 104 6.66 2.67 1.18
C ILE A 104 7.11 1.55 0.22
N ARG A 105 6.20 1.01 -0.61
CA ARG A 105 6.53 0.18 -1.77
C ARG A 105 5.76 0.60 -3.02
N VAL A 106 6.49 0.82 -4.11
CA VAL A 106 5.98 0.72 -5.48
C VAL A 106 5.79 -0.77 -5.73
N SER A 107 4.61 -1.26 -5.37
CA SER A 107 4.19 -2.65 -5.60
C SER A 107 4.40 -3.06 -7.06
N GLY A 108 4.45 -4.36 -7.35
CA GLY A 108 4.49 -4.85 -8.74
C GLY A 108 3.38 -4.27 -9.63
N MET A 109 2.19 -4.01 -9.05
CA MET A 109 1.08 -3.32 -9.71
C MET A 109 1.37 -1.84 -10.00
N SER A 110 2.14 -1.17 -9.14
CA SER A 110 2.58 0.21 -9.35
C SER A 110 3.73 0.32 -10.38
N ARG A 111 4.68 -0.65 -10.40
CA ARG A 111 5.67 -0.79 -11.50
C ARG A 111 4.96 -1.04 -12.84
N ARG A 112 4.00 -1.98 -12.88
CA ARG A 112 3.13 -2.26 -14.05
C ARG A 112 2.35 -1.02 -14.50
N THR A 113 1.70 -0.31 -13.58
CA THR A 113 0.95 0.93 -13.86
C THR A 113 1.85 1.99 -14.52
N PHE A 114 3.06 2.22 -14.00
CA PHE A 114 3.98 3.17 -14.60
C PHE A 114 4.50 2.69 -15.97
N GLY A 115 4.72 1.38 -16.14
CA GLY A 115 5.02 0.77 -17.44
C GLY A 115 3.96 1.06 -18.49
N VAL A 116 2.68 0.80 -18.17
CA VAL A 116 1.52 1.10 -19.04
C VAL A 116 1.45 2.59 -19.37
N PHE A 117 1.62 3.47 -18.38
CA PHE A 117 1.66 4.92 -18.58
C PHE A 117 2.82 5.36 -19.50
N ARG A 118 4.03 4.83 -19.30
CA ARG A 118 5.21 5.12 -20.15
C ARG A 118 4.98 4.68 -21.59
N LYS A 119 4.24 3.58 -21.82
CA LYS A 119 3.82 3.10 -23.14
C LYS A 119 2.70 3.94 -23.76
N LEU A 120 1.74 4.42 -22.96
CA LEU A 120 0.70 5.36 -23.40
C LEU A 120 1.30 6.67 -23.93
N CYS A 121 2.27 7.24 -23.20
CA CYS A 121 3.01 8.44 -23.60
C CYS A 121 3.92 8.19 -24.81
N GLY A 122 4.80 7.18 -24.71
CA GLY A 122 5.92 6.98 -25.62
C GLY A 122 6.98 8.09 -25.56
N LYS A 123 8.10 7.86 -26.26
CA LYS A 123 9.34 8.64 -26.07
C LYS A 123 9.17 10.15 -26.33
N THR A 124 8.33 10.53 -27.28
CA THR A 124 8.15 11.91 -27.75
C THR A 124 7.24 12.76 -26.87
N SER A 125 6.34 12.15 -26.09
CA SER A 125 5.41 12.88 -25.21
C SER A 125 5.91 13.06 -23.78
N LEU A 126 6.99 12.37 -23.39
CA LEU A 126 7.57 12.43 -22.04
C LEU A 126 8.13 13.82 -21.69
N SER A 127 8.59 14.59 -22.68
CA SER A 127 9.00 15.99 -22.54
C SER A 127 7.89 16.94 -22.01
N ASN A 128 6.63 16.51 -22.07
CA ASN A 128 5.45 17.21 -21.53
C ASN A 128 4.87 16.52 -20.27
N VAL A 129 5.56 15.52 -19.71
CA VAL A 129 5.15 14.81 -18.48
C VAL A 129 5.82 15.42 -17.26
N LEU A 130 5.01 15.84 -16.29
CA LEU A 130 5.45 16.04 -14.91
C LEU A 130 5.15 14.80 -14.08
N ILE A 131 6.16 14.30 -13.38
CA ILE A 131 6.00 13.27 -12.34
C ILE A 131 5.93 14.02 -11.01
N VAL A 132 4.75 14.04 -10.40
CA VAL A 132 4.46 14.82 -9.20
C VAL A 132 4.40 13.90 -8.00
N THR A 133 5.38 14.01 -7.11
CA THR A 133 5.36 13.35 -5.80
C THR A 133 4.48 14.15 -4.83
N ASN A 134 3.51 13.48 -4.22
CA ASN A 134 2.43 14.07 -3.41
C ASN A 134 2.40 13.41 -2.03
N MET A 135 1.68 14.03 -1.08
CA MET A 135 1.60 13.58 0.33
C MET A 135 2.97 13.57 1.04
N TRP A 136 3.74 14.64 0.84
CA TRP A 136 4.97 14.95 1.58
C TRP A 136 4.68 15.39 3.01
N ASP A 137 5.64 15.16 3.91
CA ASP A 137 5.71 15.79 5.23
C ASP A 137 6.21 17.24 5.10
N ASP A 138 5.91 18.08 6.10
CA ASP A 138 6.37 19.48 6.16
C ASP A 138 6.99 19.77 7.55
N PRO A 139 8.33 19.75 7.69
CA PRO A 139 9.34 19.49 6.65
C PRO A 139 9.40 18.01 6.23
N PRO A 140 9.92 17.70 5.01
CA PRO A 140 10.16 16.33 4.56
C PRO A 140 11.03 15.50 5.51
N SER A 141 10.61 14.25 5.77
CA SER A 141 11.41 13.26 6.50
C SER A 141 12.51 12.66 5.63
N ALA A 142 13.59 12.14 6.25
CA ALA A 142 14.72 11.52 5.53
C ALA A 142 14.26 10.40 4.58
N ALA A 143 13.43 9.50 5.09
CA ALA A 143 12.68 8.47 4.35
C ALA A 143 12.00 8.94 3.04
N GLN A 144 11.57 10.20 2.97
CA GLN A 144 10.95 10.79 1.77
C GLN A 144 11.99 11.42 0.82
N LEU A 145 13.14 11.86 1.34
CA LEU A 145 14.25 12.37 0.54
C LEU A 145 15.01 11.22 -0.14
N ASP A 146 15.29 10.15 0.61
CA ASP A 146 15.98 8.96 0.12
C ASP A 146 15.13 8.23 -0.94
N ARG A 147 13.82 8.07 -0.67
CA ARG A 147 12.85 7.52 -1.62
C ARG A 147 12.62 8.39 -2.85
N GLU A 148 12.77 9.73 -2.77
CA GLU A 148 12.77 10.56 -3.99
C GLU A 148 14.01 10.30 -4.85
N THR A 149 15.16 10.04 -4.21
CA THR A 149 16.42 9.71 -4.88
C THR A 149 16.32 8.35 -5.57
N GLU A 150 15.84 7.32 -4.86
CA GLU A 150 15.56 5.98 -5.43
C GLU A 150 14.59 6.06 -6.63
N LEU A 151 13.43 6.72 -6.47
CA LEU A 151 12.44 6.89 -7.54
C LEU A 151 13.01 7.60 -8.77
N ARG A 152 14.00 8.49 -8.58
CA ARG A 152 14.66 9.27 -9.63
C ARG A 152 15.79 8.50 -10.33
N GLU A 153 16.54 7.69 -9.60
CA GLU A 153 17.81 7.11 -10.06
C GLU A 153 17.70 5.61 -10.43
N HIS A 154 16.70 4.88 -9.92
CA HIS A 154 16.59 3.45 -10.15
C HIS A 154 15.90 3.09 -11.50
N PRO A 155 16.44 2.13 -12.29
CA PRO A 155 15.93 1.79 -13.63
C PRO A 155 14.47 1.32 -13.70
N ASP A 156 13.94 0.71 -12.62
CA ASP A 156 12.56 0.20 -12.59
C ASP A 156 11.51 1.30 -12.34
N PHE A 157 11.93 2.49 -11.91
CA PHE A 157 11.03 3.57 -11.51
C PHE A 157 11.03 4.70 -12.54
N PHE A 158 11.28 5.94 -12.13
CA PHE A 158 11.11 7.09 -13.01
C PHE A 158 12.36 7.41 -13.84
N GLN A 159 13.55 6.91 -13.47
CA GLN A 159 14.81 7.16 -14.20
C GLN A 159 14.67 7.07 -15.72
N PRO A 160 14.12 5.99 -16.33
CA PRO A 160 14.07 5.89 -17.79
C PRO A 160 13.09 6.87 -18.44
N ALA A 161 12.18 7.48 -17.68
CA ALA A 161 11.29 8.54 -18.16
C ALA A 161 11.93 9.93 -18.03
N LEU A 162 12.71 10.16 -16.96
CA LEU A 162 13.49 11.38 -16.76
C LEU A 162 14.61 11.50 -17.81
N ASP A 163 15.30 10.39 -18.11
CA ASP A 163 16.26 10.28 -19.22
C ASP A 163 15.63 10.56 -20.61
N GLN A 164 14.30 10.48 -20.71
CA GLN A 164 13.51 10.77 -21.90
C GLN A 164 12.77 12.13 -21.80
N GLY A 165 13.19 12.99 -20.87
CA GLY A 165 12.77 14.40 -20.77
C GLY A 165 11.57 14.69 -19.87
N ALA A 166 11.02 13.69 -19.18
CA ALA A 166 10.03 13.95 -18.11
C ALA A 166 10.68 14.72 -16.96
N THR A 167 9.90 15.48 -16.19
CA THR A 167 10.41 16.29 -15.08
C THR A 167 9.74 15.89 -13.76
N MET A 168 10.54 15.52 -12.77
CA MET A 168 10.07 15.15 -11.43
C MET A 168 10.02 16.36 -10.50
N VAL A 169 8.87 16.61 -9.85
CA VAL A 169 8.65 17.76 -8.95
C VAL A 169 7.88 17.38 -7.69
N ARG A 170 8.19 18.04 -6.58
CA ARG A 170 7.49 17.85 -5.29
C ARG A 170 6.23 18.71 -5.20
N ARG A 171 5.12 18.13 -4.73
CA ARG A 171 3.95 18.87 -4.24
C ARG A 171 4.02 19.00 -2.73
N THR A 172 4.63 20.09 -2.26
CA THR A 172 4.86 20.34 -0.82
C THR A 172 3.58 20.60 -0.02
N HIS A 173 2.53 21.16 -0.63
CA HIS A 173 1.30 21.50 0.10
C HIS A 173 0.03 21.16 -0.69
N MET A 174 -0.99 20.65 0.01
CA MET A 174 -2.33 20.40 -0.54
C MET A 174 -3.15 21.70 -0.59
N ASN A 175 -2.73 22.63 -1.45
CA ASN A 175 -3.44 23.89 -1.69
C ASN A 175 -3.37 24.31 -3.18
N SER A 176 -4.15 25.34 -3.51
CA SER A 176 -4.28 25.88 -4.87
C SER A 176 -2.96 26.46 -5.39
N LYS A 177 -2.20 27.18 -4.56
CA LYS A 177 -0.90 27.77 -4.94
C LYS A 177 0.08 26.70 -5.43
N SER A 178 0.29 25.64 -4.66
CA SER A 178 1.20 24.55 -5.03
C SER A 178 0.74 23.81 -6.30
N ALA A 179 -0.57 23.66 -6.52
CA ALA A 179 -1.10 23.09 -7.76
C ALA A 179 -0.87 24.01 -8.97
N HIS A 180 -1.05 25.33 -8.81
CA HIS A 180 -0.74 26.33 -9.84
C HIS A 180 0.74 26.39 -10.17
N ASP A 181 1.62 26.35 -9.16
CA ASP A 181 3.08 26.37 -9.34
C ASP A 181 3.57 25.15 -10.14
N ILE A 182 2.96 23.97 -9.93
CA ILE A 182 3.19 22.78 -10.76
C ILE A 182 2.67 22.97 -12.19
N ILE A 183 1.44 23.50 -12.37
CA ILE A 183 0.84 23.70 -13.70
C ILE A 183 1.63 24.72 -14.53
N ARG A 184 2.21 25.76 -13.93
CA ARG A 184 3.05 26.78 -14.61
C ARG A 184 4.17 26.17 -15.45
N ILE A 185 4.78 25.09 -14.98
CA ILE A 185 5.88 24.37 -15.66
C ILE A 185 5.41 23.77 -17.01
N LEU A 186 4.11 23.43 -17.11
CA LEU A 186 3.49 22.90 -18.34
C LEU A 186 2.92 23.99 -19.25
N LEU A 187 2.57 25.18 -18.74
CA LEU A 187 1.96 26.25 -19.55
C LEU A 187 2.86 26.76 -20.69
N ASN A 188 4.17 26.56 -20.60
CA ASN A 188 5.15 26.96 -21.61
C ASN A 188 5.62 25.80 -22.52
N LYS A 189 4.93 24.65 -22.50
CA LYS A 189 5.20 23.50 -23.37
C LYS A 189 4.28 23.53 -24.60
N GLU A 190 4.83 23.16 -25.76
CA GLU A 190 4.06 22.99 -27.00
C GLU A 190 3.11 21.77 -26.90
N PRO A 191 1.85 21.85 -27.36
CA PRO A 191 0.90 20.74 -27.23
C PRO A 191 1.33 19.47 -27.99
N THR A 192 1.49 18.38 -27.25
CA THR A 192 2.02 17.10 -27.74
C THR A 192 0.91 16.09 -28.07
N ILE A 193 1.31 14.97 -28.66
CA ILE A 193 0.47 13.82 -29.02
C ILE A 193 1.06 12.59 -28.33
N MET A 194 0.24 11.85 -27.59
CA MET A 194 0.65 10.62 -26.91
C MET A 194 0.75 9.45 -27.91
N GLN A 195 1.69 8.52 -27.70
CA GLN A 195 1.88 7.33 -28.53
C GLN A 195 0.57 6.58 -28.79
N VAL A 196 -0.29 6.40 -27.77
CA VAL A 196 -1.60 5.74 -27.93
C VAL A 196 -2.51 6.45 -28.95
N GLN A 197 -2.45 7.78 -29.05
CA GLN A 197 -3.23 8.55 -30.02
C GLN A 197 -2.66 8.37 -31.44
N HIS A 198 -1.34 8.33 -31.57
CA HIS A 198 -0.67 8.04 -32.84
C HIS A 198 -0.99 6.63 -33.33
N GLU A 199 -0.89 5.63 -32.45
CA GLU A 199 -1.13 4.23 -32.76
C GLU A 199 -2.59 3.95 -33.16
N LEU A 200 -3.56 4.50 -32.43
CA LEU A 200 -4.98 4.27 -32.69
C LEU A 200 -5.53 5.09 -33.87
N VAL A 201 -5.05 6.32 -34.09
CA VAL A 201 -5.63 7.25 -35.10
C VAL A 201 -4.82 7.28 -36.40
N ASN A 202 -3.49 7.37 -36.31
CA ASN A 202 -2.63 7.55 -37.49
C ASN A 202 -2.23 6.19 -38.07
N GLU A 203 -1.77 5.27 -37.22
CA GLU A 203 -1.38 3.90 -37.61
C GLU A 203 -2.58 2.93 -37.68
N LYS A 204 -3.73 3.31 -37.11
CA LYS A 204 -4.97 2.52 -37.06
C LYS A 204 -4.80 1.12 -36.42
N LYS A 205 -3.87 0.98 -35.48
CA LYS A 205 -3.73 -0.20 -34.62
C LYS A 205 -4.99 -0.40 -33.78
N GLN A 206 -5.20 -1.63 -33.34
CA GLN A 206 -6.21 -1.98 -32.34
C GLN A 206 -5.67 -1.72 -30.94
N LEU A 207 -6.54 -1.53 -29.93
CA LEU A 207 -6.08 -1.20 -28.57
C LEU A 207 -5.15 -2.28 -27.98
N SER A 208 -5.48 -3.56 -28.17
CA SER A 208 -4.63 -4.71 -27.82
C SER A 208 -3.26 -4.69 -28.53
N ASP A 209 -3.19 -4.17 -29.75
CA ASP A 209 -1.96 -4.04 -30.53
C ASP A 209 -1.11 -2.81 -30.17
N THR A 210 -1.65 -1.84 -29.43
CA THR A 210 -0.87 -0.69 -28.95
C THR A 210 0.23 -1.12 -27.98
N GLY A 211 1.27 -0.29 -27.86
CA GLY A 211 2.34 -0.50 -26.89
C GLY A 211 1.84 -0.58 -25.44
N ALA A 212 0.70 0.04 -25.13
CA ALA A 212 0.05 0.01 -23.81
C ALA A 212 -0.87 -1.20 -23.62
N GLY A 213 -1.62 -1.61 -24.65
CA GLY A 213 -2.46 -2.81 -24.62
C GLY A 213 -1.65 -4.07 -24.39
N ARG A 214 -0.55 -4.23 -25.14
CA ARG A 214 0.40 -5.35 -24.94
C ARG A 214 1.08 -5.33 -23.57
N GLU A 215 1.24 -4.17 -22.94
CA GLU A 215 1.81 -4.04 -21.60
C GLU A 215 0.80 -4.46 -20.52
N VAL A 216 -0.49 -4.10 -20.65
CA VAL A 216 -1.55 -4.60 -19.76
C VAL A 216 -1.74 -6.11 -19.94
N GLN A 217 -1.76 -6.59 -21.19
CA GLN A 217 -2.00 -7.99 -21.55
C GLN A 217 -0.74 -8.87 -21.53
N ARG A 218 0.40 -8.36 -21.04
CA ARG A 218 1.71 -9.01 -21.07
C ARG A 218 1.69 -10.49 -20.67
N GLU A 219 1.17 -10.81 -19.49
CA GLU A 219 1.16 -12.18 -18.95
C GLU A 219 0.31 -13.14 -19.80
N LEU A 220 -0.78 -12.63 -20.38
CA LEU A 220 -1.65 -13.39 -21.29
C LEU A 220 -0.96 -13.64 -22.65
N ILE A 221 -0.21 -12.65 -23.15
CA ILE A 221 0.59 -12.78 -24.37
C ILE A 221 1.74 -13.78 -24.13
N GLU A 222 2.51 -13.62 -23.05
CA GLU A 222 3.62 -14.51 -22.70
C GLU A 222 3.15 -15.95 -22.39
N ALA A 223 1.92 -16.13 -21.89
CA ALA A 223 1.29 -17.45 -21.74
C ALA A 223 0.84 -18.02 -23.09
N THR A 224 0.26 -17.19 -23.97
CA THR A 224 -0.16 -17.59 -25.32
C THR A 224 1.04 -17.92 -26.21
N GLU A 225 2.15 -17.19 -26.09
CA GLU A 225 3.40 -17.45 -26.82
C GLU A 225 4.08 -18.73 -26.33
N ARG A 226 4.08 -19.00 -25.02
CA ARG A 226 4.51 -20.31 -24.48
C ARG A 226 3.64 -21.44 -24.99
N HIS A 227 2.31 -21.31 -24.91
CA HIS A 227 1.40 -22.33 -25.42
C HIS A 227 1.55 -22.56 -26.93
N ASN A 228 1.75 -21.50 -27.72
CA ASN A 228 2.04 -21.61 -29.15
C ASN A 228 3.41 -22.23 -29.44
N ALA A 229 4.42 -22.01 -28.59
CA ALA A 229 5.73 -22.66 -28.70
C ALA A 229 5.64 -24.15 -28.36
N GLU A 230 4.96 -24.50 -27.25
CA GLU A 230 4.66 -25.88 -26.84
C GLU A 230 3.88 -26.62 -27.93
N MET A 231 2.84 -26.01 -28.49
CA MET A 231 2.07 -26.54 -29.62
C MET A 231 2.91 -26.68 -30.90
N LYS A 232 3.96 -25.87 -31.08
CA LYS A 232 4.87 -25.96 -32.22
C LYS A 232 5.92 -27.06 -32.06
N THR A 233 6.45 -27.30 -30.87
CA THR A 233 7.24 -28.52 -30.60
C THR A 233 6.37 -29.75 -30.73
N LEU A 234 5.20 -29.80 -30.07
CA LEU A 234 4.28 -30.93 -30.13
C LEU A 234 3.86 -31.26 -31.58
N LYS A 235 3.69 -30.25 -32.44
CA LYS A 235 3.43 -30.45 -33.87
C LYS A 235 4.65 -31.00 -34.62
N SER A 236 5.86 -30.56 -34.29
CA SER A 236 7.11 -31.13 -34.85
C SER A 236 7.26 -32.61 -34.48
N ASP A 237 6.99 -32.94 -33.21
CA ASP A 237 7.04 -34.30 -32.68
C ASP A 237 5.96 -35.18 -33.34
N MET A 238 4.77 -34.62 -33.58
CA MET A 238 3.68 -35.28 -34.32
C MET A 238 4.01 -35.49 -35.82
N GLU A 239 4.69 -34.53 -36.46
CA GLU A 239 5.20 -34.65 -37.85
C GLU A 239 6.40 -35.61 -37.98
N GLU A 240 7.07 -35.92 -36.87
CA GLU A 240 8.01 -37.03 -36.77
C GLU A 240 7.28 -38.37 -36.67
N ALA A 241 6.32 -38.51 -35.73
CA ALA A 241 5.49 -39.71 -35.58
C ALA A 241 4.71 -40.07 -36.86
N LEU A 242 4.22 -39.08 -37.60
CA LEU A 242 3.51 -39.27 -38.89
C LEU A 242 4.35 -39.99 -39.97
N ARG A 243 5.68 -40.02 -39.85
CA ARG A 243 6.54 -40.79 -40.76
C ARG A 243 6.49 -42.29 -40.50
N GLU A 244 6.04 -42.73 -39.32
CA GLU A 244 5.88 -44.15 -38.97
C GLU A 244 4.55 -44.76 -39.45
N ARG A 245 3.64 -43.93 -40.02
CA ARG A 245 2.36 -44.34 -40.65
C ARG A 245 1.35 -45.04 -39.72
N ASP A 246 1.05 -44.43 -38.58
CA ASP A 246 -0.17 -44.76 -37.83
C ASP A 246 -1.38 -43.96 -38.36
N GLU A 247 -2.54 -44.63 -38.49
CA GLU A 247 -3.82 -44.00 -38.83
C GLU A 247 -4.36 -43.13 -37.68
N GLN A 248 -4.02 -43.46 -36.44
CA GLN A 248 -4.43 -42.67 -35.27
C GLN A 248 -3.84 -41.26 -35.32
N THR A 249 -2.56 -41.13 -35.67
CA THR A 249 -1.89 -39.82 -35.84
C THR A 249 -2.53 -38.95 -36.92
N GLN A 250 -3.14 -39.54 -37.96
CA GLN A 250 -3.89 -38.78 -38.97
C GLN A 250 -5.22 -38.22 -38.44
N LYS A 251 -5.92 -38.96 -37.57
CA LYS A 251 -7.11 -38.42 -36.87
C LYS A 251 -6.72 -37.30 -35.92
N ASP A 252 -5.69 -37.52 -35.11
CA ASP A 252 -5.25 -36.57 -34.11
C ASP A 252 -4.76 -35.26 -34.78
N LEU A 253 -4.11 -35.35 -35.95
CA LEU A 253 -3.75 -34.18 -36.76
C LEU A 253 -4.99 -33.45 -37.33
N ALA A 254 -6.04 -34.16 -37.74
CA ALA A 254 -7.25 -33.56 -38.29
C ALA A 254 -8.09 -32.83 -37.22
N ASP A 255 -8.21 -33.42 -36.03
CA ASP A 255 -8.87 -32.75 -34.89
C ASP A 255 -7.98 -31.63 -34.31
N TRP A 256 -6.65 -31.74 -34.37
CA TRP A 256 -5.72 -30.65 -34.07
C TRP A 256 -5.88 -29.46 -35.06
N GLN A 257 -6.00 -29.72 -36.36
CA GLN A 257 -6.26 -28.68 -37.36
C GLN A 257 -7.58 -27.95 -37.09
N LYS A 258 -8.65 -28.70 -36.78
CA LYS A 258 -9.93 -28.13 -36.34
C LYS A 258 -9.80 -27.23 -35.10
N GLN A 259 -9.01 -27.64 -34.11
CA GLN A 259 -8.80 -26.84 -32.89
C GLN A 259 -8.00 -25.57 -33.19
N ALA A 260 -6.97 -25.66 -34.05
CA ALA A 260 -6.20 -24.49 -34.48
C ALA A 260 -7.04 -23.48 -35.28
N GLU A 261 -7.86 -23.95 -36.24
CA GLU A 261 -8.80 -23.08 -36.97
C GLU A 261 -9.86 -22.47 -36.05
N ALA A 262 -10.39 -23.24 -35.08
CA ALA A 262 -11.34 -22.73 -34.10
C ALA A 262 -10.72 -21.62 -33.24
N VAL A 263 -9.48 -21.78 -32.76
CA VAL A 263 -8.77 -20.76 -31.97
C VAL A 263 -8.48 -19.49 -32.78
N GLU A 264 -8.05 -19.61 -34.05
CA GLU A 264 -7.84 -18.44 -34.90
C GLU A 264 -9.16 -17.72 -35.24
N LYS A 265 -10.24 -18.47 -35.46
CA LYS A 265 -11.58 -17.90 -35.71
C LYS A 265 -12.16 -17.22 -34.46
N GLN A 266 -11.93 -17.79 -33.29
CA GLN A 266 -12.26 -17.18 -31.98
C GLN A 266 -11.48 -15.86 -31.81
N ARG A 267 -10.17 -15.87 -32.06
CA ARG A 267 -9.32 -14.67 -32.00
C ARG A 267 -9.77 -13.56 -32.97
N GLN A 268 -10.40 -13.91 -34.09
CA GLN A 268 -11.00 -12.92 -34.99
C GLN A 268 -12.32 -12.34 -34.44
N ALA A 269 -13.15 -13.15 -33.77
CA ALA A 269 -14.36 -12.70 -33.08
C ALA A 269 -14.06 -11.78 -31.88
N ASP A 270 -13.10 -12.14 -31.02
CA ASP A 270 -12.55 -11.32 -29.93
C ASP A 270 -12.21 -9.90 -30.43
N LEU A 271 -11.53 -9.82 -31.58
CA LEU A 271 -11.11 -8.56 -32.20
C LEU A 271 -12.28 -7.75 -32.79
N GLU A 272 -13.35 -8.38 -33.26
CA GLU A 272 -14.55 -7.66 -33.69
C GLU A 272 -15.40 -7.17 -32.50
N SER A 273 -15.48 -7.95 -31.42
CA SER A 273 -16.10 -7.53 -30.16
C SER A 273 -15.36 -6.33 -29.53
N LEU A 274 -14.03 -6.36 -29.49
CA LEU A 274 -13.21 -5.24 -29.02
C LEU A 274 -13.36 -3.98 -29.87
N LYS A 275 -13.45 -4.10 -31.21
CA LYS A 275 -13.77 -2.96 -32.10
C LYS A 275 -15.15 -2.37 -31.81
N LYS A 276 -16.16 -3.23 -31.61
CA LYS A 276 -17.54 -2.85 -31.32
C LYS A 276 -17.64 -2.03 -30.04
N GLY A 277 -17.11 -2.53 -28.92
CA GLY A 277 -17.09 -1.80 -27.65
C GLY A 277 -16.32 -0.47 -27.70
N PHE A 278 -15.18 -0.42 -28.41
CA PHE A 278 -14.43 0.83 -28.60
C PHE A 278 -15.18 1.87 -29.45
N ASN A 279 -15.92 1.43 -30.48
CA ASN A 279 -16.83 2.31 -31.24
C ASN A 279 -17.98 2.83 -30.37
N GLU A 280 -18.57 1.99 -29.53
CA GLU A 280 -19.66 2.37 -28.63
C GLU A 280 -19.20 3.42 -27.59
N GLU A 281 -17.99 3.30 -27.03
CA GLU A 281 -17.40 4.36 -26.20
C GLU A 281 -17.10 5.64 -26.99
N GLN A 282 -16.59 5.56 -28.23
CA GLN A 282 -16.40 6.76 -29.07
C GLN A 282 -17.71 7.45 -29.44
N VAL A 283 -18.81 6.72 -29.58
CA VAL A 283 -20.14 7.29 -29.84
C VAL A 283 -20.68 7.97 -28.58
N ARG A 284 -20.53 7.35 -27.40
CA ARG A 284 -20.83 7.97 -26.10
C ARG A 284 -20.05 9.28 -25.91
N TRP A 285 -18.73 9.26 -26.14
CA TRP A 285 -17.88 10.43 -25.95
C TRP A 285 -18.18 11.56 -26.95
N ARG A 286 -18.44 11.24 -28.22
CA ARG A 286 -18.89 12.25 -29.21
C ARG A 286 -20.16 12.93 -28.75
N LYS A 287 -21.18 12.16 -28.33
CA LYS A 287 -22.42 12.73 -27.81
C LYS A 287 -22.19 13.61 -26.57
N GLN A 288 -21.37 13.18 -25.61
CA GLN A 288 -21.05 14.00 -24.44
C GLN A 288 -20.33 15.32 -24.79
N VAL A 289 -19.53 15.34 -25.86
CA VAL A 289 -18.89 16.58 -26.36
C VAL A 289 -19.91 17.51 -27.02
N GLU A 290 -20.91 16.97 -27.73
CA GLU A 290 -22.01 17.75 -28.31
C GLU A 290 -22.96 18.30 -27.23
N ASP A 291 -23.40 17.45 -26.29
CA ASP A 291 -24.24 17.84 -25.15
C ASP A 291 -23.54 18.94 -24.32
N ALA A 292 -22.28 18.75 -23.95
CA ALA A 292 -21.50 19.74 -23.18
C ALA A 292 -21.19 21.03 -23.96
N ARG A 293 -21.27 21.01 -25.29
CA ARG A 293 -21.18 22.23 -26.12
C ARG A 293 -22.49 23.01 -26.09
N ALA A 294 -23.62 22.33 -26.26
CA ALA A 294 -24.95 22.94 -26.16
C ALA A 294 -25.20 23.53 -24.75
N GLU A 295 -24.81 22.82 -23.69
CA GLU A 295 -24.86 23.33 -22.32
C GLU A 295 -24.00 24.59 -22.15
N ARG A 296 -22.78 24.62 -22.71
CA ARG A 296 -21.87 25.78 -22.62
C ARG A 296 -22.46 27.00 -23.32
N GLU A 297 -23.05 26.83 -24.50
CA GLU A 297 -23.70 27.91 -25.25
C GLU A 297 -24.93 28.44 -24.47
N ALA A 298 -25.76 27.55 -23.91
CA ALA A 298 -26.89 27.91 -23.04
C ALA A 298 -26.49 28.48 -21.66
N ALA A 299 -25.27 28.19 -21.18
CA ALA A 299 -24.71 28.75 -19.95
C ALA A 299 -24.16 30.17 -20.18
N MET A 300 -23.47 30.41 -21.29
CA MET A 300 -22.98 31.75 -21.66
C MET A 300 -24.15 32.73 -21.87
N ALA A 301 -25.23 32.30 -22.54
CA ALA A 301 -26.44 33.11 -22.69
C ALA A 301 -27.07 33.50 -21.32
N ARG A 302 -27.16 32.56 -20.38
CA ARG A 302 -27.66 32.82 -19.02
C ARG A 302 -26.71 33.72 -18.20
N GLN A 303 -25.40 33.53 -18.34
CA GLN A 303 -24.40 34.34 -17.62
C GLN A 303 -24.34 35.79 -18.13
N GLN A 304 -24.64 36.01 -19.42
CA GLN A 304 -24.82 37.36 -19.99
C GLN A 304 -26.03 38.05 -19.35
N ALA A 305 -27.22 37.43 -19.41
CA ALA A 305 -28.44 38.01 -18.85
C ALA A 305 -28.32 38.35 -17.34
N ILE A 306 -27.71 37.46 -16.55
CA ILE A 306 -27.46 37.70 -15.12
C ILE A 306 -26.47 38.86 -14.89
N ARG A 307 -25.48 39.07 -15.77
CA ARG A 307 -24.58 40.23 -15.67
C ARG A 307 -25.36 41.52 -15.92
N ASP A 308 -26.19 41.53 -16.96
CA ASP A 308 -26.96 42.72 -17.36
C ASP A 308 -27.95 43.12 -16.24
N GLU A 309 -28.66 42.16 -15.63
CA GLU A 309 -29.48 42.39 -14.42
C GLU A 309 -28.65 42.89 -13.22
N LEU A 310 -27.45 42.35 -12.99
CA LEU A 310 -26.60 42.73 -11.86
C LEU A 310 -26.03 44.15 -11.99
N GLU A 311 -25.74 44.62 -13.21
CA GLU A 311 -25.33 46.00 -13.44
C GLU A 311 -26.49 46.98 -13.19
N GLU A 312 -27.71 46.65 -13.60
CA GLU A 312 -28.87 47.49 -13.31
C GLU A 312 -29.23 47.50 -11.81
N ALA A 313 -29.17 46.33 -11.15
CA ALA A 313 -29.36 46.22 -9.69
C ALA A 313 -28.29 47.00 -8.92
N ARG A 314 -27.02 46.96 -9.36
CA ARG A 314 -25.94 47.78 -8.79
C ARG A 314 -26.21 49.27 -8.91
N ARG A 315 -26.74 49.75 -10.05
CA ARG A 315 -27.06 51.17 -10.22
C ARG A 315 -28.10 51.64 -9.20
N ARG A 316 -29.19 50.88 -9.06
CA ARG A 316 -30.26 51.12 -8.05
C ARG A 316 -29.72 51.04 -6.61
N GLN A 317 -28.78 50.14 -6.32
CA GLN A 317 -28.15 50.03 -5.00
C GLN A 317 -27.18 51.19 -4.71
N GLN A 318 -26.45 51.68 -5.72
CA GLN A 318 -25.58 52.85 -5.61
C GLN A 318 -26.40 54.10 -5.25
N GLU A 319 -27.48 54.34 -6.02
CA GLU A 319 -28.46 55.41 -5.82
C GLU A 319 -29.04 55.40 -4.39
N ALA A 320 -29.41 54.23 -3.86
CA ALA A 320 -29.91 54.08 -2.48
C ALA A 320 -28.81 54.21 -1.41
N SER A 321 -27.58 53.75 -1.70
CA SER A 321 -26.47 53.78 -0.73
C SER A 321 -25.97 55.19 -0.47
N ASP A 322 -25.95 56.07 -1.47
CA ASP A 322 -25.50 57.46 -1.28
C ASP A 322 -26.51 58.26 -0.44
N HIS A 323 -27.81 58.01 -0.60
CA HIS A 323 -28.87 58.57 0.28
C HIS A 323 -28.70 58.10 1.74
N HIS A 324 -28.55 56.79 1.96
CA HIS A 324 -28.44 56.24 3.31
C HIS A 324 -27.11 56.64 4.00
N ARG A 325 -26.05 56.92 3.23
CA ARG A 325 -24.78 57.41 3.77
C ARG A 325 -24.90 58.81 4.40
N GLN A 326 -25.79 59.67 3.89
CA GLN A 326 -26.05 60.98 4.50
C GLN A 326 -26.73 60.84 5.87
N GLU A 327 -27.80 60.04 5.97
CA GLU A 327 -28.49 59.78 7.25
C GLU A 327 -27.58 59.21 8.34
N LEU A 328 -26.62 58.37 7.96
CA LEU A 328 -25.69 57.73 8.89
C LEU A 328 -24.63 58.70 9.43
N GLN A 329 -24.23 59.73 8.65
CA GLN A 329 -23.27 60.73 9.13
C GLN A 329 -23.85 61.61 10.25
N GLU A 330 -25.17 61.86 10.25
CA GLU A 330 -25.85 62.59 11.34
C GLU A 330 -25.93 61.74 12.61
N LYS A 331 -26.28 60.45 12.48
CA LYS A 331 -26.55 59.55 13.62
C LYS A 331 -25.28 59.03 14.32
N VAL A 332 -24.13 59.02 13.64
CA VAL A 332 -22.84 58.63 14.26
C VAL A 332 -22.33 59.70 15.24
N ALA A 333 -22.62 60.98 15.00
CA ALA A 333 -22.18 62.08 15.87
C ALA A 333 -22.78 62.07 17.30
N GLU A 334 -23.87 61.33 17.52
CA GLU A 334 -24.60 61.33 18.79
C GLU A 334 -24.14 60.21 19.76
N LEU A 335 -23.49 59.15 19.26
CA LEU A 335 -23.27 57.91 20.02
C LEU A 335 -21.86 57.72 20.62
N GLU A 336 -20.89 58.58 20.32
CA GLU A 336 -19.52 58.50 20.87
C GLU A 336 -19.38 58.96 22.35
N LYS A 337 -20.40 58.73 23.20
CA LYS A 337 -20.56 59.45 24.48
C LYS A 337 -20.75 58.59 25.75
N ARG A 338 -20.41 57.28 25.78
CA ARG A 338 -20.53 56.45 27.02
C ARG A 338 -19.68 55.14 27.16
N ILE A 339 -18.37 55.31 27.32
CA ILE A 339 -17.44 54.68 28.34
C ILE A 339 -17.58 53.18 28.79
N ALA A 340 -16.57 52.38 28.39
CA ALA A 340 -15.72 51.32 29.04
C ALA A 340 -16.02 50.58 30.38
N ALA A 341 -15.49 49.33 30.54
CA ALA A 341 -14.74 48.79 31.72
C ALA A 341 -14.25 47.28 31.61
N LYS A 342 -13.42 46.81 32.57
CA LYS A 342 -12.74 45.47 32.79
C LYS A 342 -12.38 45.28 34.31
N PRO A 343 -11.65 44.26 34.87
CA PRO A 343 -10.98 43.00 34.39
C PRO A 343 -11.38 41.73 35.28
N ASP A 344 -10.64 40.68 35.73
CA ASP A 344 -9.26 40.10 35.60
C ASP A 344 -9.11 38.64 36.19
N SER A 345 -7.92 38.00 36.04
CA SER A 345 -7.26 36.98 36.94
C SER A 345 -7.76 35.51 37.04
N THR A 346 -7.10 34.47 37.64
CA THR A 346 -5.70 33.90 37.79
C THR A 346 -5.77 32.46 38.42
N GLY A 347 -4.72 31.59 38.49
CA GLY A 347 -4.82 30.35 39.35
C GLY A 347 -3.86 29.11 39.27
N ASN A 348 -2.54 29.26 39.42
CA ASN A 348 -1.39 28.31 39.51
C ASN A 348 -1.40 27.07 40.52
N ARG A 349 -0.53 26.02 40.29
CA ARG A 349 0.29 25.13 41.23
C ARG A 349 0.10 23.57 41.37
N TYR A 350 1.21 22.81 41.15
CA TYR A 350 1.87 21.59 41.76
C TYR A 350 1.08 20.45 42.53
N PHE A 351 1.56 19.19 42.80
CA PHE A 351 2.85 18.72 43.41
C PHE A 351 3.08 17.14 43.45
N LEU A 352 4.25 16.70 43.97
CA LEU A 352 5.01 15.40 44.07
C LEU A 352 4.39 13.96 44.26
N ALA A 353 4.92 12.98 43.48
CA ALA A 353 5.92 11.88 43.76
C ALA A 353 5.79 10.75 44.85
N TRP A 354 6.59 9.67 44.64
CA TRP A 354 6.82 8.41 45.43
C TRP A 354 5.62 7.40 45.42
N THR A 355 5.69 6.08 45.70
CA THR A 355 6.67 5.04 46.16
C THR A 355 6.41 3.71 45.39
N SER A 356 7.17 2.59 45.50
CA SER A 356 8.63 2.37 45.58
C SER A 356 9.06 0.91 45.35
N ASP A 357 8.31 -0.11 45.81
CA ASP A 357 8.80 -1.50 46.04
C ASP A 357 9.00 -2.42 44.81
N LEU A 358 8.93 -1.89 43.59
CA LEU A 358 8.90 -2.69 42.35
C LEU A 358 10.26 -3.32 41.97
N MET A 359 11.35 -2.88 42.60
CA MET A 359 12.73 -3.05 42.10
C MET A 359 13.25 -4.49 42.01
N THR A 360 12.61 -5.45 42.66
CA THR A 360 13.06 -6.86 42.74
C THR A 360 12.35 -7.79 41.74
N ALA A 361 11.23 -7.37 41.14
CA ALA A 361 10.55 -8.13 40.07
C ALA A 361 11.11 -7.82 38.66
N LEU A 362 12.11 -6.94 38.60
CA LEU A 362 12.38 -6.07 37.45
C LEU A 362 13.46 -6.59 36.48
N MET A 363 13.95 -7.82 36.64
CA MET A 363 15.17 -8.31 35.95
C MET A 363 15.00 -9.42 34.91
N VAL A 364 13.76 -9.81 34.54
CA VAL A 364 13.52 -10.74 33.43
C VAL A 364 12.99 -9.96 32.21
N PRO A 365 13.62 -10.05 31.03
CA PRO A 365 13.19 -9.28 29.87
C PRO A 365 11.80 -9.67 29.36
N LYS A 366 11.00 -8.63 29.07
CA LYS A 366 9.67 -8.77 28.51
C LYS A 366 9.78 -8.91 27.00
N LEU A 367 9.57 -10.13 26.52
CA LEU A 367 9.59 -10.49 25.11
C LEU A 367 8.28 -10.05 24.43
N ILE A 368 8.34 -9.20 23.40
CA ILE A 368 7.15 -8.66 22.73
C ILE A 368 7.30 -8.78 21.21
N ALA A 369 6.36 -9.43 20.54
CA ALA A 369 6.38 -9.57 19.08
C ALA A 369 5.52 -8.51 18.38
N LEU A 370 6.01 -7.96 17.26
CA LEU A 370 5.30 -7.01 16.43
C LEU A 370 4.67 -7.71 15.23
N PHE A 371 3.36 -7.53 15.05
CA PHE A 371 2.59 -8.10 13.95
C PHE A 371 1.92 -6.98 13.13
N GLY A 372 1.56 -7.27 11.89
CA GLY A 372 0.92 -6.31 11.00
C GLY A 372 1.27 -6.58 9.55
N ALA A 373 0.45 -6.01 8.66
CA ALA A 373 0.73 -6.05 7.23
C ALA A 373 2.06 -5.35 6.89
N THR A 374 2.56 -5.58 5.68
CA THR A 374 3.73 -4.88 5.15
C THR A 374 3.50 -3.36 5.10
N GLY A 375 4.53 -2.59 5.42
CA GLY A 375 4.47 -1.12 5.43
C GLY A 375 3.63 -0.47 6.55
N THR A 376 3.26 -1.17 7.64
CA THR A 376 2.55 -0.54 8.78
C THR A 376 3.47 0.17 9.80
N GLY A 377 4.79 0.11 9.59
CA GLY A 377 5.81 0.77 10.43
C GLY A 377 6.33 -0.09 11.59
N LYS A 378 6.38 -1.43 11.43
CA LYS A 378 6.82 -2.36 12.48
C LYS A 378 8.31 -2.17 12.84
N THR A 379 9.20 -2.29 11.85
CA THR A 379 10.65 -2.05 11.97
C THR A 379 10.95 -0.65 12.52
N THR A 380 10.21 0.36 12.06
CA THR A 380 10.31 1.73 12.56
C THR A 380 9.93 1.83 14.05
N PHE A 381 8.90 1.12 14.50
CA PHE A 381 8.54 1.03 15.92
C PHE A 381 9.64 0.34 16.75
N VAL A 382 10.31 -0.68 16.20
CA VAL A 382 11.46 -1.31 16.89
C VAL A 382 12.63 -0.34 17.04
N ASN A 383 13.01 0.37 15.97
CA ASN A 383 14.06 1.40 16.02
C ASN A 383 13.67 2.52 16.99
N ASP A 384 12.45 3.06 16.89
CA ASP A 384 11.91 4.07 17.81
C ASP A 384 12.03 3.64 19.28
N ALA A 385 11.61 2.41 19.61
CA ALA A 385 11.56 1.92 20.99
C ALA A 385 12.94 1.61 21.58
N SER A 386 13.82 0.99 20.78
CA SER A 386 15.10 0.42 21.23
C SER A 386 16.32 1.31 20.94
N ASN A 387 16.15 2.38 20.17
CA ASN A 387 17.22 3.17 19.54
C ASN A 387 18.16 2.34 18.65
N ALA A 388 17.70 1.17 18.18
CA ALA A 388 18.41 0.38 17.19
C ALA A 388 18.37 1.05 15.79
N SER A 389 19.31 0.65 14.95
CA SER A 389 19.42 1.07 13.55
C SER A 389 19.25 -0.12 12.61
N PHE A 390 18.14 -0.86 12.72
CA PHE A 390 17.78 -1.85 11.71
C PHE A 390 17.44 -1.15 10.40
N GLU A 391 17.72 -1.82 9.27
CA GLU A 391 17.34 -1.36 7.95
C GLU A 391 15.81 -1.31 7.83
N VAL A 392 15.25 -0.11 8.03
CA VAL A 392 13.87 0.18 7.64
C VAL A 392 13.86 0.24 6.12
N GLY A 393 12.89 -0.44 5.51
CA GLY A 393 12.64 -0.36 4.07
C GLY A 393 12.19 1.03 3.64
N ASP A 394 13.15 1.94 3.48
CA ASP A 394 12.98 3.20 2.75
C ASP A 394 13.16 3.05 1.23
N GLN A 395 13.38 1.81 0.80
CA GLN A 395 13.27 1.33 -0.58
C GLN A 395 12.09 0.38 -0.76
N LEU A 396 11.81 0.00 -2.01
CA LEU A 396 10.47 -0.43 -2.42
C LEU A 396 10.22 -1.95 -2.39
N ASP A 397 11.12 -2.71 -1.76
CA ASP A 397 11.13 -4.19 -1.62
C ASP A 397 11.01 -4.65 -0.14
N SER A 398 11.22 -5.94 0.18
CA SER A 398 11.00 -6.50 1.53
C SER A 398 12.28 -6.72 2.34
N CYS A 399 12.74 -5.70 3.06
CA CYS A 399 13.92 -5.78 3.92
C CYS A 399 13.79 -6.80 5.09
N THR A 400 12.56 -7.15 5.49
CA THR A 400 12.27 -8.05 6.63
C THR A 400 11.69 -9.38 6.14
N GLN A 401 12.51 -10.20 5.47
CA GLN A 401 12.11 -11.54 5.01
C GLN A 401 12.03 -12.57 6.16
N ASP A 402 12.79 -12.36 7.25
CA ASP A 402 12.83 -13.21 8.44
C ASP A 402 12.45 -12.43 9.71
N VAL A 403 12.27 -13.14 10.84
CA VAL A 403 12.02 -12.54 12.16
C VAL A 403 13.34 -11.99 12.74
N ILE A 404 13.35 -10.72 13.15
CA ILE A 404 14.53 -10.00 13.63
C ILE A 404 14.35 -9.62 15.11
N GLN A 405 15.34 -9.91 15.95
CA GLN A 405 15.36 -9.54 17.37
C GLN A 405 16.00 -8.16 17.59
N SER A 406 15.40 -7.31 18.43
CA SER A 406 16.02 -6.06 18.89
C SER A 406 17.22 -6.29 19.83
N PRO A 407 18.12 -5.30 19.99
CA PRO A 407 18.97 -5.21 21.15
C PRO A 407 18.12 -5.20 22.44
N LEU A 408 18.73 -5.56 23.56
CA LEU A 408 18.12 -5.36 24.88
C LEU A 408 18.06 -3.87 25.21
N PHE A 409 16.88 -3.35 25.52
CA PHE A 409 16.69 -1.97 25.98
C PHE A 409 15.81 -1.93 27.23
N ASN A 410 15.62 -0.74 27.80
CA ASN A 410 14.90 -0.56 29.07
C ASN A 410 13.71 0.41 28.92
N VAL A 411 12.56 0.06 29.51
CA VAL A 411 11.37 0.92 29.60
C VAL A 411 10.84 0.88 31.03
N ASP A 412 10.82 2.03 31.70
CA ASP A 412 10.37 2.19 33.09
C ASP A 412 10.99 1.13 34.05
N GLY A 413 12.30 0.96 33.94
CA GLY A 413 13.07 -0.03 34.69
C GLY A 413 13.12 -1.42 34.04
N HIS A 414 12.10 -1.80 33.27
CA HIS A 414 11.95 -3.16 32.74
C HIS A 414 12.86 -3.39 31.52
N PRO A 415 13.66 -4.47 31.49
CA PRO A 415 14.33 -4.91 30.28
C PRO A 415 13.29 -5.42 29.25
N ILE A 416 13.45 -5.04 27.99
CA ILE A 416 12.54 -5.36 26.87
C ILE A 416 13.34 -5.94 25.70
N ILE A 417 12.76 -6.93 25.01
CA ILE A 417 13.20 -7.38 23.70
C ILE A 417 11.99 -7.35 22.76
N LEU A 418 12.14 -6.68 21.61
CA LEU A 418 11.16 -6.69 20.54
C LEU A 418 11.55 -7.69 19.45
N PHE A 419 10.57 -8.35 18.86
CA PHE A 419 10.74 -9.18 17.66
C PHE A 419 9.94 -8.55 16.52
N ASP A 420 10.61 -8.08 15.48
CA ASP A 420 9.95 -7.66 14.23
C ASP A 420 9.69 -8.88 13.35
N THR A 421 8.47 -9.04 12.83
CA THR A 421 8.13 -10.15 11.94
C THR A 421 8.01 -9.70 10.48
N PRO A 422 8.17 -10.60 9.50
CA PRO A 422 7.77 -10.35 8.13
C PRO A 422 6.31 -9.87 8.06
N GLY A 423 6.01 -9.00 7.11
CA GLY A 423 4.69 -8.39 6.96
C GLY A 423 3.81 -9.15 5.97
N PHE A 424 2.65 -9.63 6.41
CA PHE A 424 1.59 -10.15 5.52
C PHE A 424 1.20 -9.10 4.47
N ASP A 425 0.65 -9.51 3.32
CA ASP A 425 0.52 -8.66 2.12
C ASP A 425 1.89 -8.28 1.50
N ASP A 426 2.80 -9.25 1.42
CA ASP A 426 4.15 -9.05 0.87
C ASP A 426 4.23 -9.22 -0.66
N THR A 427 5.29 -8.69 -1.24
CA THR A 427 5.59 -8.70 -2.68
C THR A 427 6.47 -9.87 -3.11
N GLU A 428 7.20 -10.49 -2.18
CA GLU A 428 8.19 -11.55 -2.43
C GLU A 428 7.78 -12.86 -1.74
N LEU A 429 7.22 -12.78 -0.54
CA LEU A 429 6.78 -13.93 0.26
C LEU A 429 5.25 -14.07 0.26
N SER A 430 4.74 -15.30 0.19
CA SER A 430 3.30 -15.55 0.35
C SER A 430 2.85 -15.43 1.81
N ASP A 431 1.59 -15.08 2.06
CA ASP A 431 0.99 -15.12 3.41
C ASP A 431 1.13 -16.50 4.09
N THR A 432 1.16 -17.57 3.29
CA THR A 432 1.51 -18.94 3.73
C THR A 432 2.91 -18.99 4.33
N GLU A 433 3.91 -18.54 3.57
CA GLU A 433 5.33 -18.56 3.94
C GLU A 433 5.59 -17.72 5.19
N ILE A 434 5.01 -16.51 5.23
CA ILE A 434 5.08 -15.61 6.38
C ILE A 434 4.47 -16.26 7.64
N LEU A 435 3.32 -16.93 7.50
CA LEU A 435 2.68 -17.66 8.58
C LEU A 435 3.55 -18.82 9.10
N LYS A 436 4.19 -19.60 8.22
CA LYS A 436 5.11 -20.67 8.61
C LYS A 436 6.31 -20.12 9.39
N ARG A 437 7.01 -19.09 8.87
CA ARG A 437 8.21 -18.50 9.50
C ARG A 437 7.91 -17.94 10.89
N ILE A 438 6.80 -17.20 11.02
CA ILE A 438 6.29 -16.71 12.31
C ILE A 438 5.99 -17.89 13.24
N THR A 439 5.38 -18.95 12.72
CA THR A 439 5.02 -20.12 13.52
C THR A 439 6.24 -20.88 14.01
N ALA A 440 7.24 -21.11 13.16
CA ALA A 440 8.51 -21.75 13.53
C ALA A 440 9.24 -20.95 14.62
N PHE A 441 9.36 -19.63 14.46
CA PHE A 441 9.87 -18.73 15.51
C PHE A 441 9.10 -18.90 16.84
N LEU A 442 7.77 -18.87 16.81
CA LEU A 442 6.94 -18.99 18.01
C LEU A 442 7.04 -20.37 18.68
N THR A 443 7.09 -21.46 17.90
CA THR A 443 7.17 -22.83 18.45
C THR A 443 8.54 -23.12 19.02
N THR A 444 9.62 -22.81 18.31
CA THR A 444 10.99 -23.09 18.80
C THR A 444 11.32 -22.21 20.00
N SER A 445 10.85 -20.95 20.04
CA SER A 445 10.95 -20.10 21.23
C SER A 445 10.27 -20.72 22.46
N TYR A 446 9.10 -21.35 22.28
CA TYR A 446 8.31 -21.99 23.34
C TYR A 446 8.93 -23.31 23.83
N GLU A 447 9.48 -24.11 22.91
CA GLU A 447 10.26 -25.33 23.23
C GLU A 447 11.47 -24.99 24.13
N GLN A 448 12.07 -23.81 23.95
CA GLN A 448 13.14 -23.24 24.79
C GLN A 448 12.64 -22.54 26.07
N GLY A 449 11.33 -22.58 26.36
CA GLY A 449 10.72 -21.97 27.54
C GLY A 449 10.50 -20.46 27.46
N TYR A 450 10.88 -19.79 26.37
CA TYR A 450 10.67 -18.36 26.17
C TYR A 450 9.20 -18.07 25.81
N LYS A 451 8.53 -17.26 26.65
CA LYS A 451 7.11 -16.90 26.49
C LYS A 451 6.96 -15.41 26.24
N LEU A 452 6.10 -15.05 25.27
CA LEU A 452 5.83 -13.63 24.96
C LEU A 452 5.04 -12.98 26.09
N THR A 453 5.51 -11.82 26.53
CA THR A 453 4.78 -10.92 27.44
C THR A 453 3.59 -10.27 26.74
N GLY A 454 3.71 -10.00 25.44
CA GLY A 454 2.57 -9.57 24.64
C GLY A 454 2.87 -9.46 23.15
N VAL A 455 1.86 -8.99 22.40
CA VAL A 455 1.92 -8.80 20.95
C VAL A 455 1.39 -7.42 20.59
N ILE A 456 2.13 -6.71 19.74
CA ILE A 456 1.75 -5.38 19.24
C ILE A 456 1.34 -5.52 17.77
N TYR A 457 0.05 -5.30 17.45
CA TYR A 457 -0.45 -5.29 16.08
C TYR A 457 -0.51 -3.86 15.53
N LEU A 458 0.33 -3.54 14.54
CA LEU A 458 0.37 -2.22 13.90
C LEU A 458 -0.53 -2.16 12.66
N HIS A 459 -1.39 -1.13 12.61
CA HIS A 459 -2.27 -0.82 11.49
C HIS A 459 -2.26 0.69 11.20
N ARG A 460 -2.25 1.10 9.93
CA ARG A 460 -2.19 2.52 9.55
C ARG A 460 -3.59 3.14 9.61
N ILE A 461 -3.76 4.27 10.29
CA ILE A 461 -5.09 4.92 10.36
C ILE A 461 -5.49 5.59 9.03
N ILE A 462 -4.50 5.92 8.18
CA ILE A 462 -4.72 6.46 6.83
C ILE A 462 -5.39 5.45 5.88
N ASP A 463 -5.36 4.15 6.20
CA ASP A 463 -6.02 3.11 5.41
C ASP A 463 -7.55 3.29 5.48
N VAL A 464 -8.08 3.96 4.45
CA VAL A 464 -9.52 4.27 4.23
C VAL A 464 -10.41 3.02 4.26
N ARG A 465 -9.80 1.85 4.07
CA ARG A 465 -10.41 0.53 4.17
C ARG A 465 -9.37 -0.36 4.86
N MET A 466 -9.77 -1.09 5.90
CA MET A 466 -9.06 -2.34 6.20
C MET A 466 -9.31 -3.28 5.00
N SER A 467 -8.27 -3.53 4.21
CA SER A 467 -8.31 -4.33 2.98
C SER A 467 -8.78 -5.76 3.26
N GLY A 468 -9.13 -6.53 2.22
CA GLY A 468 -9.42 -7.97 2.39
C GLY A 468 -8.26 -8.68 3.09
N VAL A 469 -7.02 -8.34 2.68
CA VAL A 469 -5.79 -8.85 3.28
C VAL A 469 -5.63 -8.40 4.73
N SER A 470 -5.71 -7.11 5.06
CA SER A 470 -5.56 -6.67 6.45
C SER A 470 -6.60 -7.28 7.41
N ARG A 471 -7.78 -7.70 6.92
CA ARG A 471 -8.74 -8.50 7.68
C ARG A 471 -8.31 -9.96 7.83
N ARG A 472 -7.80 -10.58 6.75
CA ARG A 472 -7.19 -11.93 6.75
C ARG A 472 -6.04 -11.99 7.75
N THR A 473 -5.08 -11.07 7.67
CA THR A 473 -3.96 -10.91 8.62
C THR A 473 -4.45 -10.81 10.07
N PHE A 474 -5.48 -10.00 10.34
CA PHE A 474 -6.01 -9.86 11.70
C PHE A 474 -6.77 -11.12 12.18
N LYS A 475 -7.47 -11.83 11.28
CA LYS A 475 -8.13 -13.12 11.57
C LYS A 475 -7.07 -14.18 11.90
N ILE A 476 -6.00 -14.26 11.11
CA ILE A 476 -4.83 -15.13 11.35
C ILE A 476 -4.21 -14.83 12.72
N LEU A 477 -3.89 -13.56 13.03
CA LEU A 477 -3.36 -13.16 14.33
C LEU A 477 -4.27 -13.62 15.48
N ARG A 478 -5.58 -13.44 15.34
CA ARG A 478 -6.55 -13.82 16.39
C ARG A 478 -6.52 -15.32 16.68
N GLU A 479 -6.42 -16.16 15.65
CA GLU A 479 -6.32 -17.61 15.82
C GLU A 479 -4.92 -18.09 16.24
N LEU A 480 -3.84 -17.38 15.85
CA LEU A 480 -2.49 -17.60 16.37
C LEU A 480 -2.45 -17.38 17.89
N CYS A 481 -3.00 -16.26 18.37
CA CYS A 481 -3.10 -15.92 19.78
C CYS A 481 -4.00 -16.89 20.56
N GLY A 482 -5.20 -17.17 20.03
CA GLY A 482 -6.30 -17.75 20.79
C GLY A 482 -6.95 -16.75 21.76
N LYS A 483 -8.18 -17.03 22.18
CA LYS A 483 -9.01 -16.10 22.96
C LYS A 483 -8.34 -15.63 24.25
N ASP A 484 -7.76 -16.55 25.02
CA ASP A 484 -7.12 -16.29 26.31
C ASP A 484 -6.01 -15.23 26.20
N SER A 485 -5.21 -15.32 25.13
CA SER A 485 -4.02 -14.50 24.89
C SER A 485 -4.31 -13.10 24.35
N LEU A 486 -5.56 -12.84 23.89
CA LEU A 486 -5.94 -11.52 23.37
C LEU A 486 -5.87 -10.42 24.44
N SER A 487 -5.94 -10.79 25.72
CA SER A 487 -5.69 -9.91 26.86
C SER A 487 -4.27 -9.31 26.92
N ASN A 488 -3.31 -9.87 26.16
CA ASN A 488 -1.94 -9.38 26.01
C ASN A 488 -1.66 -8.81 24.59
N VAL A 489 -2.70 -8.52 23.80
CA VAL A 489 -2.58 -7.91 22.47
C VAL A 489 -2.89 -6.42 22.54
N ILE A 490 -1.96 -5.59 22.08
CA ILE A 490 -2.16 -4.15 21.86
C ILE A 490 -2.32 -3.89 20.37
N ILE A 491 -3.43 -3.26 19.98
CA ILE A 491 -3.72 -2.87 18.60
C ILE A 491 -3.35 -1.39 18.45
N VAL A 492 -2.26 -1.11 17.76
CA VAL A 492 -1.73 0.25 17.56
C VAL A 492 -2.21 0.80 16.22
N THR A 493 -2.99 1.88 16.29
CA THR A 493 -3.25 2.71 15.11
C THR A 493 -2.10 3.70 14.93
N ASN A 494 -1.38 3.58 13.82
CA ASN A 494 -0.15 4.31 13.49
C ASN A 494 -0.35 5.27 12.30
N MET A 495 0.62 6.13 12.01
CA MET A 495 0.58 7.13 10.91
C MET A 495 -0.62 8.09 11.03
N TRP A 496 -0.79 8.69 12.21
CA TRP A 496 -1.77 9.74 12.44
C TRP A 496 -1.28 11.09 11.91
N SER A 497 -2.21 11.93 11.45
CA SER A 497 -1.95 13.35 11.22
C SER A 497 -2.09 14.10 12.55
N ASP A 498 -1.34 15.19 12.70
CA ASP A 498 -1.48 16.12 13.83
C ASP A 498 -1.83 17.53 13.30
N PRO A 499 -3.03 18.08 13.61
CA PRO A 499 -4.13 17.45 14.33
C PRO A 499 -4.80 16.33 13.51
N PRO A 500 -5.41 15.32 14.18
CA PRO A 500 -6.12 14.22 13.52
C PRO A 500 -7.26 14.69 12.62
N THR A 501 -7.29 14.18 11.38
CA THR A 501 -8.39 14.49 10.46
C THR A 501 -9.70 13.82 10.89
N VAL A 502 -10.84 14.45 10.57
CA VAL A 502 -12.19 13.88 10.77
C VAL A 502 -12.33 12.47 10.16
N LYS A 503 -11.59 12.20 9.07
CA LYS A 503 -11.55 10.89 8.40
C LYS A 503 -10.84 9.83 9.26
N GLN A 504 -9.67 10.14 9.81
CA GLN A 504 -8.93 9.23 10.69
C GLN A 504 -9.70 8.95 11.99
N ILE A 505 -10.33 9.97 12.58
CA ILE A 505 -11.22 9.80 13.74
C ILE A 505 -12.38 8.84 13.42
N LYS A 506 -13.03 9.01 12.26
CA LYS A 506 -14.11 8.11 11.81
C LYS A 506 -13.62 6.68 11.52
N ASN A 507 -12.41 6.53 10.95
CA ASN A 507 -11.78 5.23 10.77
C ASN A 507 -11.57 4.54 12.13
N GLU A 508 -11.12 5.26 13.16
CA GLU A 508 -10.89 4.70 14.50
C GLU A 508 -12.18 4.13 15.12
N SER A 509 -13.28 4.89 15.08
CA SER A 509 -14.60 4.38 15.51
C SER A 509 -14.99 3.12 14.76
N GLN A 510 -14.88 3.10 13.43
CA GLN A 510 -15.25 1.93 12.63
C GLN A 510 -14.38 0.70 12.93
N LEU A 511 -13.07 0.88 13.12
CA LEU A 511 -12.14 -0.19 13.50
C LEU A 511 -12.49 -0.78 14.87
N ARG A 512 -12.83 0.08 15.85
CA ARG A 512 -13.18 -0.29 17.23
C ARG A 512 -14.56 -0.95 17.35
N GLU A 513 -15.55 -0.46 16.60
CA GLU A 513 -16.96 -0.83 16.74
C GLU A 513 -17.39 -1.97 15.81
N SER A 514 -16.75 -2.16 14.65
CA SER A 514 -17.22 -3.13 13.66
C SER A 514 -16.95 -4.60 14.06
N PRO A 515 -17.97 -5.48 14.09
CA PRO A 515 -17.79 -6.90 14.42
C PRO A 515 -17.00 -7.68 13.36
N LYS A 516 -16.73 -7.07 12.18
CA LYS A 516 -15.87 -7.64 11.13
C LYS A 516 -14.41 -7.15 11.19
N LEU A 517 -14.08 -6.28 12.15
CA LEU A 517 -12.75 -5.65 12.31
C LEU A 517 -12.21 -5.97 13.72
N PHE A 518 -11.76 -5.00 14.51
CA PHE A 518 -11.09 -5.25 15.80
C PHE A 518 -12.03 -5.52 16.98
N GLN A 519 -13.33 -5.17 16.89
CA GLN A 519 -14.31 -5.33 17.96
C GLN A 519 -14.30 -6.72 18.65
N PRO A 520 -14.18 -7.87 17.93
CA PRO A 520 -14.19 -9.18 18.58
C PRO A 520 -12.97 -9.42 19.49
N ALA A 521 -11.80 -8.91 19.12
CA ALA A 521 -10.60 -9.02 19.96
C ALA A 521 -10.64 -8.05 21.13
N ILE A 522 -11.17 -6.83 20.92
CA ILE A 522 -11.35 -5.84 21.99
C ILE A 522 -12.31 -6.37 23.06
N LYS A 523 -13.38 -7.06 22.66
CA LYS A 523 -14.28 -7.79 23.58
C LYS A 523 -13.61 -8.97 24.30
N ALA A 524 -12.54 -9.53 23.73
CA ALA A 524 -11.72 -10.58 24.35
C ALA A 524 -10.50 -10.02 25.13
N GLY A 525 -10.45 -8.71 25.38
CA GLY A 525 -9.44 -8.07 26.24
C GLY A 525 -8.31 -7.33 25.52
N ALA A 526 -8.25 -7.36 24.18
CA ALA A 526 -7.22 -6.62 23.43
C ALA A 526 -7.43 -5.10 23.55
N ARG A 527 -6.35 -4.33 23.72
CA ARG A 527 -6.44 -2.88 23.90
C ARG A 527 -6.06 -2.15 22.61
N MET A 528 -7.01 -1.41 22.03
CA MET A 528 -6.75 -0.55 20.86
C MET A 528 -6.39 0.88 21.26
N VAL A 529 -5.23 1.34 20.79
CA VAL A 529 -4.57 2.62 21.14
C VAL A 529 -4.19 3.43 19.90
N ARG A 530 -3.95 4.74 20.11
CA ARG A 530 -3.41 5.67 19.12
C ARG A 530 -1.92 5.90 19.36
N ARG A 531 -1.10 5.83 18.31
CA ARG A 531 0.26 6.37 18.28
C ARG A 531 0.27 7.66 17.46
N SER A 532 0.22 8.81 18.14
CA SER A 532 0.08 10.13 17.49
C SER A 532 1.34 10.63 16.79
N HIS A 533 2.52 10.20 17.24
CA HIS A 533 3.83 10.64 16.74
C HIS A 533 4.76 9.43 16.58
N MET A 534 5.72 9.51 15.67
CA MET A 534 6.76 8.49 15.51
C MET A 534 8.04 8.94 16.23
N ASN A 535 8.19 8.49 17.47
CA ASN A 535 9.33 8.73 18.34
C ASN A 535 9.40 7.70 19.49
N THR A 536 10.53 7.66 20.21
CA THR A 536 10.77 6.77 21.36
C THR A 536 9.72 6.85 22.45
N GLN A 537 9.34 8.07 22.87
CA GLN A 537 8.36 8.29 23.93
C GLN A 537 7.01 7.60 23.61
N SER A 538 6.49 7.77 22.39
CA SER A 538 5.21 7.18 22.00
C SER A 538 5.28 5.66 21.78
N ALA A 539 6.46 5.11 21.47
CA ALA A 539 6.67 3.67 21.43
C ALA A 539 6.72 3.08 22.85
N HIS A 540 7.37 3.77 23.79
CA HIS A 540 7.38 3.42 25.21
C HIS A 540 5.97 3.54 25.82
N ASP A 541 5.18 4.55 25.45
CA ASP A 541 3.77 4.70 25.86
C ASP A 541 2.88 3.53 25.42
N VAL A 542 3.19 2.91 24.28
CA VAL A 542 2.54 1.66 23.85
C VAL A 542 3.04 0.45 24.65
N ILE A 543 4.35 0.33 24.86
CA ILE A 543 4.98 -0.79 25.61
C ILE A 543 4.51 -0.80 27.08
N ARG A 544 4.29 0.37 27.69
CA ARG A 544 3.76 0.52 29.05
C ARG A 544 2.49 -0.31 29.31
N TYR A 545 1.62 -0.49 28.32
CA TYR A 545 0.41 -1.32 28.45
C TYR A 545 0.66 -2.84 28.55
N LEU A 546 1.90 -3.29 28.31
CA LEU A 546 2.32 -4.69 28.43
C LEU A 546 3.27 -4.93 29.61
N LEU A 547 3.72 -3.90 30.33
CA LEU A 547 4.67 -4.09 31.45
C LEU A 547 4.05 -4.90 32.59
N ASP A 548 2.82 -4.58 33.01
CA ASP A 548 2.13 -5.31 34.09
C ASP A 548 1.55 -6.67 33.67
N LYS A 549 1.86 -7.16 32.45
CA LYS A 549 1.32 -8.42 31.94
C LYS A 549 2.21 -9.62 32.29
N PRO A 550 1.62 -10.76 32.71
CA PRO A 550 2.34 -12.02 32.79
C PRO A 550 2.59 -12.60 31.38
N PRO A 551 3.68 -13.33 31.14
CA PRO A 551 3.91 -14.02 29.88
C PRO A 551 2.81 -15.03 29.54
N VAL A 552 2.45 -15.12 28.26
CA VAL A 552 1.36 -15.95 27.75
C VAL A 552 1.84 -16.95 26.71
N THR A 553 1.24 -18.14 26.72
CA THR A 553 1.44 -19.16 25.67
C THR A 553 0.30 -19.05 24.66
N MET A 554 0.65 -18.69 23.43
CA MET A 554 -0.26 -18.51 22.29
C MET A 554 -0.84 -19.85 21.83
N GLN A 555 -2.05 -19.84 21.26
CA GLN A 555 -2.74 -21.03 20.79
C GLN A 555 -1.90 -21.85 19.79
N ILE A 556 -1.21 -21.19 18.86
CA ILE A 556 -0.36 -21.86 17.86
C ILE A 556 0.77 -22.70 18.51
N GLN A 557 1.33 -22.22 19.61
CA GLN A 557 2.37 -22.92 20.37
C GLN A 557 1.78 -24.17 21.04
N ARG A 558 0.59 -24.05 21.62
CA ARG A 558 -0.15 -25.19 22.19
C ARG A 558 -0.49 -26.24 21.13
N GLN A 559 -0.95 -25.81 19.95
CA GLN A 559 -1.32 -26.75 18.89
C GLN A 559 -0.10 -27.55 18.39
N ILE A 560 1.01 -26.91 18.04
CA ILE A 560 2.15 -27.64 17.44
C ILE A 560 3.04 -28.34 18.49
N VAL A 561 3.24 -27.74 19.67
CA VAL A 561 4.20 -28.27 20.66
C VAL A 561 3.49 -29.12 21.72
N ASP A 562 2.47 -28.57 22.41
CA ASP A 562 1.80 -29.30 23.50
C ASP A 562 0.89 -30.44 22.96
N ASN A 563 0.13 -30.17 21.89
CA ASN A 563 -0.82 -31.12 21.29
C ASN A 563 -0.24 -31.97 20.15
N GLN A 564 0.96 -31.64 19.64
CA GLN A 564 1.60 -32.28 18.47
C GLN A 564 0.74 -32.26 17.18
N GLU A 565 -0.10 -31.23 17.01
CA GLU A 565 -0.85 -31.01 15.77
C GLU A 565 0.09 -30.57 14.63
N GLY A 566 -0.06 -31.16 13.45
CA GLY A 566 0.64 -30.67 12.26
C GLY A 566 0.23 -29.22 11.93
N PHE A 567 1.15 -28.43 11.36
CA PHE A 567 0.91 -27.01 11.03
C PHE A 567 -0.42 -26.77 10.29
N TYR A 568 -0.76 -27.63 9.33
CA TYR A 568 -1.99 -27.58 8.54
C TYR A 568 -3.29 -27.80 9.33
N THR A 569 -3.20 -28.47 10.47
CA THR A 569 -4.34 -28.69 11.38
C THR A 569 -4.53 -27.56 12.40
N THR A 570 -3.60 -26.59 12.48
CA THR A 570 -3.70 -25.45 13.40
C THR A 570 -4.82 -24.48 13.02
N ASN A 571 -5.32 -23.70 13.97
CA ASN A 571 -6.45 -22.79 13.72
C ASN A 571 -6.09 -21.63 12.78
N ALA A 572 -4.83 -21.16 12.82
CA ALA A 572 -4.34 -20.11 11.94
C ALA A 572 -4.16 -20.61 10.49
N ALA A 573 -3.59 -21.80 10.29
CA ALA A 573 -3.48 -22.41 8.97
C ALA A 573 -4.86 -22.82 8.42
N LYS A 574 -5.77 -23.32 9.27
CA LYS A 574 -7.17 -23.57 8.91
C LYS A 574 -7.82 -22.32 8.33
N VAL A 575 -7.74 -21.16 9.00
CA VAL A 575 -8.29 -19.89 8.48
C VAL A 575 -7.78 -19.54 7.08
N LEU A 576 -6.48 -19.75 6.81
CA LEU A 576 -5.90 -19.51 5.49
C LEU A 576 -6.42 -20.52 4.46
N SER A 577 -6.43 -21.81 4.81
CA SER A 577 -6.87 -22.90 3.94
C SER A 577 -8.38 -22.87 3.66
N GLU A 578 -9.21 -22.47 4.63
CA GLU A 578 -10.65 -22.31 4.50
C GLU A 578 -10.98 -21.19 3.53
N GLU A 579 -10.33 -20.02 3.62
CA GLU A 579 -10.57 -18.91 2.70
C GLU A 579 -10.01 -19.19 1.29
N LEU A 580 -8.90 -19.93 1.18
CA LEU A 580 -8.38 -20.42 -0.11
C LEU A 580 -9.32 -21.46 -0.74
N VAL A 581 -9.84 -22.41 0.04
CA VAL A 581 -10.82 -23.41 -0.43
C VAL A 581 -12.19 -22.78 -0.71
N GLU A 582 -12.62 -21.76 0.02
CA GLU A 582 -13.82 -20.97 -0.30
C GLU A 582 -13.63 -20.12 -1.56
N ALA A 583 -12.41 -19.66 -1.85
CA ALA A 583 -12.08 -19.04 -3.13
C ALA A 583 -12.11 -20.08 -4.26
N GLU A 584 -11.39 -21.19 -4.12
CA GLU A 584 -11.37 -22.29 -5.09
C GLU A 584 -12.79 -22.83 -5.36
N GLN A 585 -13.62 -23.04 -4.33
CA GLN A 585 -15.02 -23.44 -4.49
C GLN A 585 -15.89 -22.39 -5.18
N ARG A 586 -15.64 -21.09 -4.98
CA ARG A 586 -16.34 -20.03 -5.73
C ARG A 586 -15.93 -20.07 -7.20
N HIS A 587 -14.63 -20.17 -7.50
CA HIS A 587 -14.15 -20.31 -8.87
C HIS A 587 -14.64 -21.61 -9.53
N LEU A 588 -14.71 -22.74 -8.80
CA LEU A 588 -15.29 -24.00 -9.30
C LEU A 588 -16.79 -23.92 -9.58
N LYS A 589 -17.58 -23.28 -8.71
CA LYS A 589 -19.01 -23.01 -8.94
C LYS A 589 -19.22 -22.09 -10.13
N GLU A 590 -18.36 -21.07 -10.28
CA GLU A 590 -18.40 -20.15 -11.41
C GLU A 590 -17.97 -20.85 -12.72
N ILE A 591 -16.95 -21.70 -12.70
CA ILE A 591 -16.55 -22.60 -13.80
C ILE A 591 -17.72 -23.51 -14.20
N GLN A 592 -18.51 -24.02 -13.25
CA GLN A 592 -19.71 -24.80 -13.54
C GLN A 592 -20.83 -23.94 -14.15
N ARG A 593 -21.08 -22.74 -13.62
CA ARG A 593 -22.06 -21.77 -14.14
C ARG A 593 -21.73 -21.38 -15.58
N LEU A 594 -20.50 -20.90 -15.81
CA LEU A 594 -19.99 -20.50 -17.12
C LEU A 594 -19.99 -21.66 -18.12
N LYS A 595 -19.68 -22.90 -17.70
CA LYS A 595 -19.83 -24.08 -18.57
C LYS A 595 -21.28 -24.40 -18.94
N GLY A 596 -22.22 -24.24 -18.01
CA GLY A 596 -23.66 -24.41 -18.28
C GLY A 596 -24.22 -23.35 -19.22
N GLU A 597 -23.87 -22.08 -18.97
CA GLU A 597 -24.25 -20.96 -19.83
C GLU A 597 -23.60 -21.07 -21.22
N LEU A 598 -22.34 -21.50 -21.31
CA LEU A 598 -21.65 -21.78 -22.57
C LEU A 598 -22.29 -22.95 -23.34
N HIS A 599 -22.77 -23.97 -22.64
CA HIS A 599 -23.51 -25.07 -23.27
C HIS A 599 -24.84 -24.58 -23.84
N LYS A 600 -25.58 -23.75 -23.09
CA LYS A 600 -26.84 -23.15 -23.54
C LYS A 600 -26.63 -22.20 -24.72
N ALA A 601 -25.58 -21.37 -24.70
CA ALA A 601 -25.19 -20.51 -25.82
C ALA A 601 -24.80 -21.31 -27.08
N LYS A 602 -24.33 -22.56 -26.93
CA LYS A 602 -24.11 -23.50 -28.05
C LYS A 602 -25.40 -24.08 -28.61
N GLU A 603 -26.38 -24.38 -27.76
CA GLU A 603 -27.72 -24.84 -28.21
C GLU A 603 -28.50 -23.71 -28.89
N GLU A 604 -28.43 -22.49 -28.36
CA GLU A 604 -29.03 -21.28 -28.92
C GLU A 604 -28.22 -20.70 -30.10
N ASN A 605 -27.05 -21.29 -30.38
CA ASN A 605 -26.13 -20.96 -31.48
C ASN A 605 -25.63 -19.50 -31.47
N ASP A 606 -25.63 -18.86 -30.28
CA ASP A 606 -25.14 -17.50 -30.06
C ASP A 606 -23.62 -17.49 -29.97
N ALA A 607 -22.98 -17.12 -31.08
CA ALA A 607 -21.52 -17.05 -31.17
C ALA A 607 -20.90 -15.94 -30.31
N GLN A 608 -21.62 -14.85 -30.00
CA GLN A 608 -21.07 -13.76 -29.17
C GLN A 608 -21.07 -14.18 -27.70
N ALA A 609 -22.18 -14.74 -27.21
CA ALA A 609 -22.27 -15.27 -25.85
C ALA A 609 -21.30 -16.43 -25.62
N GLN A 610 -21.10 -17.32 -26.60
CA GLN A 610 -20.09 -18.38 -26.51
C GLN A 610 -18.67 -17.85 -26.32
N ASP A 611 -18.32 -16.76 -27.01
CA ASP A 611 -16.98 -16.17 -26.98
C ASP A 611 -16.68 -15.52 -25.62
N GLU A 612 -17.57 -14.64 -25.17
CA GLU A 612 -17.49 -13.96 -23.87
C GLU A 612 -17.43 -14.97 -22.70
N LEU A 613 -18.26 -16.03 -22.75
CA LEU A 613 -18.27 -17.09 -21.74
C LEU A 613 -17.02 -17.98 -21.80
N GLN A 614 -16.45 -18.25 -22.98
CA GLN A 614 -15.19 -19.01 -23.10
C GLN A 614 -13.98 -18.25 -22.56
N THR A 615 -13.91 -16.93 -22.77
CA THR A 615 -12.83 -16.10 -22.25
C THR A 615 -12.94 -15.94 -20.73
N CYS A 616 -14.13 -15.63 -20.19
CA CYS A 616 -14.35 -15.58 -18.73
C CYS A 616 -14.09 -16.94 -18.04
N LEU A 617 -14.47 -18.05 -18.69
CA LEU A 617 -14.17 -19.41 -18.20
C LEU A 617 -12.66 -19.70 -18.15
N ARG A 618 -11.88 -19.19 -19.13
CA ARG A 618 -10.42 -19.33 -19.17
C ARG A 618 -9.74 -18.60 -18.01
N GLU A 619 -10.10 -17.34 -17.80
CA GLU A 619 -9.58 -16.51 -16.69
C GLU A 619 -9.88 -17.15 -15.33
N THR A 620 -11.13 -17.59 -15.13
CA THR A 620 -11.56 -18.26 -13.90
C THR A 620 -10.81 -19.60 -13.68
N LEU A 621 -10.49 -20.33 -14.74
CA LEU A 621 -9.72 -21.58 -14.67
C LEU A 621 -8.24 -21.34 -14.30
N VAL A 622 -7.62 -20.28 -14.81
CA VAL A 622 -6.24 -19.91 -14.44
C VAL A 622 -6.14 -19.58 -12.96
N GLU A 623 -7.05 -18.74 -12.43
CA GLU A 623 -7.03 -18.38 -11.02
C GLU A 623 -7.38 -19.56 -10.10
N SER A 624 -8.32 -20.42 -10.51
CA SER A 624 -8.58 -21.70 -9.83
C SER A 624 -7.34 -22.61 -9.81
N THR A 625 -6.51 -22.59 -10.88
CA THR A 625 -5.27 -23.37 -10.96
C THR A 625 -4.16 -22.77 -10.09
N ARG A 626 -4.10 -21.43 -9.97
CA ARG A 626 -3.21 -20.73 -9.04
C ARG A 626 -3.53 -21.10 -7.59
N LEU A 627 -4.81 -21.01 -7.21
CA LEU A 627 -5.30 -21.39 -5.88
C LEU A 627 -5.06 -22.88 -5.58
N ALA A 628 -5.33 -23.78 -6.53
CA ALA A 628 -5.07 -25.21 -6.36
C ALA A 628 -3.57 -25.54 -6.16
N LYS A 629 -2.67 -24.79 -6.81
CA LYS A 629 -1.22 -24.87 -6.55
C LYS A 629 -0.85 -24.33 -5.17
N GLU A 630 -1.43 -23.22 -4.74
CA GLU A 630 -1.21 -22.62 -3.42
C GLU A 630 -1.71 -23.54 -2.28
N ILE A 631 -2.87 -24.17 -2.47
CA ILE A 631 -3.44 -25.20 -1.56
C ILE A 631 -2.60 -26.48 -1.51
N ARG A 632 -1.86 -26.81 -2.58
CA ARG A 632 -0.88 -27.92 -2.57
C ARG A 632 0.44 -27.53 -1.90
N ALA A 633 1.03 -26.41 -2.33
CA ALA A 633 2.29 -25.88 -1.80
C ALA A 633 2.22 -25.56 -0.30
N LEU A 634 1.03 -25.25 0.21
CA LEU A 634 0.72 -25.30 1.64
C LEU A 634 1.18 -26.65 2.23
N LYS A 635 0.53 -27.75 1.85
CA LYS A 635 0.59 -29.09 2.48
C LYS A 635 1.98 -29.77 2.49
N GLU A 636 2.92 -29.30 1.68
CA GLU A 636 4.15 -30.02 1.36
C GLU A 636 5.44 -29.35 1.91
N GLY A 637 5.36 -28.18 2.57
CA GLY A 637 6.54 -27.34 2.85
C GLY A 637 7.03 -27.14 4.30
N PHE A 638 6.20 -27.31 5.34
CA PHE A 638 6.49 -26.77 6.68
C PHE A 638 7.73 -27.37 7.38
N GLU A 639 8.01 -28.66 7.17
CA GLU A 639 9.06 -29.38 7.92
C GLU A 639 10.48 -28.89 7.58
N ALA A 640 10.70 -28.41 6.35
CA ALA A 640 12.01 -27.89 5.92
C ALA A 640 12.38 -26.58 6.65
N GLU A 641 11.41 -25.68 6.83
CA GLU A 641 11.61 -24.41 7.54
C GLU A 641 11.73 -24.62 9.06
N ARG A 642 11.00 -25.58 9.63
CA ARG A 642 11.19 -26.01 11.02
C ARG A 642 12.63 -26.47 11.24
N LEU A 643 13.18 -27.30 10.36
CA LEU A 643 14.55 -27.82 10.47
C LEU A 643 15.61 -26.72 10.37
N GLN A 644 15.40 -25.69 9.54
CA GLN A 644 16.27 -24.52 9.48
C GLN A 644 16.26 -23.73 10.81
N TRP A 645 15.07 -23.48 11.37
CA TRP A 645 14.92 -22.79 12.66
C TRP A 645 15.53 -23.57 13.83
N GLU A 646 15.31 -24.88 13.90
CA GLU A 646 15.95 -25.74 14.90
C GLU A 646 17.48 -25.72 14.80
N THR A 647 18.03 -25.58 13.59
CA THR A 647 19.48 -25.49 13.38
C THR A 647 20.06 -24.17 13.87
N ARG A 648 19.35 -23.04 13.65
CA ARG A 648 19.74 -21.72 14.18
C ARG A 648 19.72 -21.71 15.71
N VAL A 649 18.63 -22.16 16.32
CA VAL A 649 18.49 -22.16 17.79
C VAL A 649 19.55 -23.03 18.46
N LYS A 650 19.90 -24.19 17.90
CA LYS A 650 21.02 -25.04 18.41
C LYS A 650 22.38 -24.32 18.33
N ALA A 651 22.59 -23.45 17.35
CA ALA A 651 23.81 -22.62 17.28
C ALA A 651 23.79 -21.46 18.29
N ALA A 652 22.64 -20.82 18.50
CA ALA A 652 22.45 -19.78 19.51
C ALA A 652 22.61 -20.33 20.94
N GLU A 653 22.07 -21.53 21.24
CA GLU A 653 22.28 -22.25 22.50
C GLU A 653 23.77 -22.53 22.76
N ALA A 654 24.50 -23.03 21.75
CA ALA A 654 25.92 -23.31 21.87
C ALA A 654 26.74 -22.04 22.16
N ALA A 655 26.43 -20.95 21.45
CA ALA A 655 27.04 -19.63 21.69
C ALA A 655 26.70 -19.09 23.10
N ARG A 656 25.46 -19.28 23.58
CA ARG A 656 25.04 -18.87 24.92
C ARG A 656 25.78 -19.67 26.00
N LEU A 657 25.92 -20.98 25.83
CA LEU A 657 26.64 -21.85 26.77
C LEU A 657 28.13 -21.50 26.84
N GLU A 658 28.74 -21.17 25.70
CA GLU A 658 30.13 -20.71 25.66
C GLU A 658 30.29 -19.32 26.31
N ALA A 659 29.35 -18.39 26.09
CA ALA A 659 29.34 -17.09 26.75
C ALA A 659 29.14 -17.21 28.27
N GLU A 660 28.25 -18.08 28.73
CA GLU A 660 27.98 -18.38 30.15
C GLU A 660 29.23 -18.99 30.82
N LYS A 661 29.94 -19.90 30.13
CA LYS A 661 31.23 -20.44 30.59
C LYS A 661 32.29 -19.34 30.74
N ARG A 662 32.47 -18.48 29.73
CA ARG A 662 33.41 -17.35 29.76
C ARG A 662 33.04 -16.31 30.83
N GLN A 663 31.75 -16.11 31.10
CA GLN A 663 31.25 -15.22 32.15
C GLN A 663 31.60 -15.75 33.55
N ASN A 664 31.49 -17.07 33.77
CA ASN A 664 31.90 -17.71 35.01
C ASN A 664 33.43 -17.66 35.19
N GLU A 665 34.21 -17.94 34.15
CA GLU A 665 35.69 -17.82 34.16
C GLU A 665 36.14 -16.39 34.53
N LEU A 666 35.52 -15.37 33.93
CA LEU A 666 35.76 -13.96 34.29
C LEU A 666 35.33 -13.62 35.73
N ALA A 667 34.25 -14.23 36.24
CA ALA A 667 33.80 -14.00 37.61
C ALA A 667 34.76 -14.62 38.65
N GLU A 668 35.33 -15.78 38.36
CA GLU A 668 36.38 -16.42 39.17
C GLU A 668 37.68 -15.58 39.15
N GLU A 669 38.13 -15.12 37.98
CA GLU A 669 39.30 -14.23 37.84
C GLU A 669 39.13 -12.93 38.66
N ILE A 670 37.94 -12.31 38.59
CA ILE A 670 37.59 -11.12 39.39
C ILE A 670 37.59 -11.43 40.90
N ALA A 671 37.17 -12.63 41.32
CA ALA A 671 37.19 -13.04 42.72
C ALA A 671 38.62 -13.24 43.25
N GLU A 672 39.49 -13.94 42.49
CA GLU A 672 40.90 -14.10 42.87
C GLU A 672 41.63 -12.76 42.96
N LEU A 673 41.48 -11.88 41.95
CA LEU A 673 42.11 -10.57 41.96
C LEU A 673 41.62 -9.69 43.11
N ARG A 674 40.34 -9.78 43.50
CA ARG A 674 39.81 -9.11 44.71
C ARG A 674 40.46 -9.64 45.99
N GLN A 675 40.70 -10.95 46.10
CA GLN A 675 41.40 -11.55 47.24
C GLN A 675 42.88 -11.12 47.29
N GLN A 676 43.54 -11.01 46.14
CA GLN A 676 44.91 -10.47 46.04
C GLN A 676 44.94 -8.98 46.44
N ALA A 677 44.03 -8.16 45.92
CA ALA A 677 43.93 -6.73 46.20
C ALA A 677 43.64 -6.42 47.69
N ALA A 678 42.95 -7.31 48.40
CA ALA A 678 42.71 -7.20 49.84
C ALA A 678 43.99 -7.38 50.68
N ASN A 679 44.95 -8.17 50.20
CA ASN A 679 46.23 -8.45 50.87
C ASN A 679 47.37 -7.52 50.41
N ALA A 680 47.26 -6.93 49.22
CA ALA A 680 48.25 -6.01 48.66
C ALA A 680 48.18 -4.60 49.28
N SER A 681 49.25 -3.82 49.14
CA SER A 681 49.31 -2.43 49.59
C SER A 681 49.99 -1.50 48.58
N GLY A 682 49.82 -0.19 48.77
CA GLY A 682 50.47 0.82 47.92
C GLY A 682 50.10 0.70 46.43
N GLU A 683 51.13 0.68 45.58
CA GLU A 683 50.96 0.70 44.13
C GLU A 683 50.43 -0.63 43.56
N GLU A 684 50.81 -1.76 44.14
CA GLU A 684 50.38 -3.09 43.70
C GLU A 684 48.86 -3.28 43.81
N ARG A 685 48.30 -2.90 44.97
CA ARG A 685 46.85 -2.88 45.17
C ARG A 685 46.14 -2.00 44.13
N ARG A 686 46.70 -0.84 43.78
CA ARG A 686 46.12 0.08 42.80
C ARG A 686 46.16 -0.50 41.37
N ARG A 687 47.16 -1.32 41.04
CA ARG A 687 47.22 -2.07 39.77
C ARG A 687 46.14 -3.16 39.73
N LEU A 688 45.95 -3.90 40.83
CA LEU A 688 44.91 -4.93 40.95
C LEU A 688 43.48 -4.32 40.90
N GLU A 689 43.23 -3.21 41.61
CA GLU A 689 41.95 -2.49 41.56
C GLU A 689 41.61 -1.99 40.14
N ASN A 690 42.62 -1.54 39.37
CA ASN A 690 42.44 -1.19 37.96
C ASN A 690 42.10 -2.42 37.09
N ALA A 691 42.80 -3.55 37.27
CA ALA A 691 42.54 -4.78 36.52
C ALA A 691 41.12 -5.32 36.79
N ILE A 692 40.69 -5.32 38.06
CA ILE A 692 39.32 -5.65 38.47
C ILE A 692 38.31 -4.72 37.77
N SER A 693 38.58 -3.41 37.66
CA SER A 693 37.70 -2.48 36.95
C SER A 693 37.62 -2.75 35.44
N GLU A 694 38.71 -3.22 34.82
CA GLU A 694 38.70 -3.58 33.39
C GLU A 694 37.96 -4.90 33.13
N LEU A 695 38.15 -5.90 33.98
CA LEU A 695 37.43 -7.17 33.89
C LEU A 695 35.93 -7.01 34.20
N LEU A 696 35.56 -6.17 35.17
CA LEU A 696 34.15 -5.83 35.43
C LEU A 696 33.47 -5.20 34.21
N LYS A 697 34.14 -4.30 33.47
CA LYS A 697 33.60 -3.74 32.22
C LYS A 697 33.42 -4.80 31.13
N LYS A 698 34.32 -5.79 31.06
CA LYS A 698 34.16 -6.96 30.16
C LYS A 698 32.96 -7.81 30.59
N LEU A 699 32.79 -8.06 31.89
CA LEU A 699 31.65 -8.79 32.45
C LEU A 699 30.30 -8.08 32.21
N GLU A 700 30.26 -6.75 32.36
CA GLU A 700 29.09 -5.91 32.03
C GLU A 700 28.75 -5.99 30.53
N ALA A 701 29.75 -5.93 29.65
CA ALA A 701 29.57 -6.13 28.22
C ALA A 701 29.05 -7.56 27.87
N PHE A 702 29.52 -8.59 28.57
CA PHE A 702 28.96 -9.94 28.43
C PHE A 702 27.52 -10.04 28.93
N SER A 703 27.18 -9.42 30.07
CA SER A 703 25.81 -9.44 30.62
C SER A 703 24.76 -8.72 29.74
N SER A 704 25.19 -7.72 28.95
CA SER A 704 24.33 -7.07 27.94
C SER A 704 24.24 -7.90 26.64
N GLY A 705 25.32 -8.59 26.25
CA GLY A 705 25.31 -9.60 25.18
C GLY A 705 24.59 -10.91 25.53
N GLN A 706 24.38 -11.23 26.81
CA GLN A 706 23.72 -12.45 27.28
C GLN A 706 22.28 -12.61 26.76
N TRP A 707 21.69 -11.50 26.30
CA TRP A 707 20.34 -11.42 25.75
C TRP A 707 20.28 -11.20 24.23
N SER A 708 21.40 -10.91 23.55
CA SER A 708 21.44 -10.93 22.08
C SER A 708 21.48 -12.35 21.51
N CYS A 709 21.80 -13.34 22.34
CA CYS A 709 21.77 -14.76 21.99
C CYS A 709 20.41 -15.43 22.22
N ILE A 710 19.31 -14.69 22.48
CA ILE A 710 17.98 -15.31 22.68
C ILE A 710 17.46 -15.93 21.38
N VAL A 711 17.60 -15.24 20.24
CA VAL A 711 17.38 -15.81 18.90
C VAL A 711 18.35 -15.17 17.89
N MET A 712 19.41 -15.89 17.51
CA MET A 712 20.17 -15.69 16.26
C MET A 712 20.02 -16.91 15.37
#